data_AF-A0A3B8Y7F5-F1
#
_entry.id   AF-A0A3B8Y7F5-F1
#
_cell.length_a   1.000
_cell.length_b   1.000
_cell.length_c   1.000
_cell.angle_alpha   90.00
_cell.angle_beta   90.00
_cell.angle_gamma   90.00
#
_symmetry.space_group_name_H-M   'P 1'
#
loop_
_entity.id
_entity.type
_entity.pdbx_description
1 polymer ?
#
loop_
_entity_poly.entity_id
_entity_poly.type
_entity_poly.pdbx_seq_one_letter_code
_entity_poly.pdbx_strand_id
1 'polypeptide(L)'
;AQLACAYRDLQPPRLDAALKRFDQAIELRNRTNKETSTITRDNWRYELDRVVALIEKFKRQGITNGANSTLSNRIINDLITINQNYGLKPVFEEFDSSKTKPIETWLTSNQTWLKSYSQAIPILNLIPDILKVENTSPTAVNQILPSTLNQTITTRKISESLKPKLTTTDTAIIRTTIKLDRWDQALKKAFSITTGASSNTARQDGLRYSGVRASQKMAETDWPKIEKYAERFYQAAVKYDVPPAIIAAICSRESRGGSALAANGTGDRGRAFGLMQVDQRYWQQQGRSGDPGSQIHINQGTMIYAQFRDEVRQKHPTWTDEYLLKGAAVAYNSGPSNVRTKAGMDRGTTGNDYGSDVIARAKYYTQKLQSLAECKGETATDFTTVNGSQPSENLASETKSNQKQKITAIRDTVLKKQPEQSSLLSESLKKSVPSGHSYDVDEYKAVGDGHYWVKLAHGAGEWYIYDGDLDGHWQTSWEGDEDDTEITIEPNQGVGEIHNTPGQIDWHNGSLRISKYFTVGEVTKNDSRRIPKRNSAEERNILALAKELDKIRADWGSAIRVTSWYRPPAVNNAVGGASQSQHLYGRAADVQAIGKNIYDFQKYLDRNWYGRLGYGAKKGFVHLDMQNGKGWKSSGAKGLRFDY
;
A
#
# COMPACT_ATOMS: atom_id res chain seq x y z
N ALA A 1 3.86 -11.19 29.13
CA ALA A 1 5.14 -11.78 29.57
C ALA A 1 4.99 -13.26 29.94
N GLN A 2 4.35 -13.61 31.07
CA GLN A 2 4.24 -15.00 31.56
C GLN A 2 3.84 -16.04 30.49
N LEU A 3 2.83 -15.78 29.67
CA LEU A 3 2.42 -16.67 28.56
C LEU A 3 3.52 -16.87 27.49
N ALA A 4 4.39 -15.88 27.28
CA ALA A 4 5.54 -15.98 26.38
C ALA A 4 6.63 -16.90 26.95
N CYS A 5 6.93 -16.75 28.24
CA CYS A 5 7.85 -17.64 28.97
C CYS A 5 7.31 -19.07 28.96
N ALA A 6 6.02 -19.27 29.26
CA ALA A 6 5.36 -20.57 29.17
C ALA A 6 5.51 -21.21 27.77
N TYR A 7 5.28 -20.46 26.68
CA TYR A 7 5.49 -20.99 25.33
C TYR A 7 6.95 -21.31 25.00
N ARG A 8 7.92 -20.60 25.57
CA ARG A 8 9.36 -20.89 25.42
C ARG A 8 9.76 -22.13 26.22
N ASP A 9 9.18 -22.34 27.40
CA ASP A 9 9.61 -23.36 28.35
C ASP A 9 8.86 -24.71 28.18
N LEU A 10 7.84 -24.75 27.30
CA LEU A 10 7.20 -25.99 26.83
C LEU A 10 8.20 -26.98 26.23
N GLN A 11 7.87 -28.27 26.27
CA GLN A 11 8.60 -29.33 25.58
C GLN A 11 7.66 -30.07 24.60
N PRO A 12 7.85 -29.95 23.28
CA PRO A 12 8.79 -29.06 22.59
C PRO A 12 8.38 -27.57 22.69
N PRO A 13 9.35 -26.63 22.62
CA PRO A 13 9.09 -25.21 22.81
C PRO A 13 8.40 -24.58 21.60
N ARG A 14 7.38 -23.76 21.85
CA ARG A 14 6.59 -23.05 20.83
C ARG A 14 7.19 -21.68 20.54
N LEU A 15 8.43 -21.66 20.06
CA LEU A 15 9.27 -20.46 19.96
C LEU A 15 8.63 -19.31 19.17
N ASP A 16 7.93 -19.57 18.06
CA ASP A 16 7.23 -18.51 17.31
C ASP A 16 6.08 -17.87 18.08
N ALA A 17 5.35 -18.67 18.87
CA ALA A 17 4.31 -18.16 19.76
C ALA A 17 4.94 -17.38 20.92
N ALA A 18 6.04 -17.88 21.50
CA ALA A 18 6.80 -17.18 22.54
C ALA A 18 7.28 -15.80 22.06
N LEU A 19 8.00 -15.74 20.94
CA LEU A 19 8.52 -14.50 20.36
C LEU A 19 7.41 -13.48 20.09
N LYS A 20 6.30 -13.90 19.46
CA LYS A 20 5.14 -13.02 19.24
C LYS A 20 4.56 -12.46 20.54
N ARG A 21 4.53 -13.25 21.62
CA ARG A 21 4.02 -12.81 22.92
C ARG A 21 5.03 -11.96 23.71
N PHE A 22 6.33 -12.13 23.50
CA PHE A 22 7.35 -11.20 24.01
C PHE A 22 7.27 -9.84 23.29
N ASP A 23 7.20 -9.85 21.96
CA ASP A 23 7.06 -8.64 21.14
C ASP A 23 5.83 -7.80 21.60
N GLN A 24 4.67 -8.44 21.76
CA GLN A 24 3.46 -7.79 22.30
C GLN A 24 3.61 -7.29 23.75
N ALA A 25 4.30 -8.04 24.62
CA ALA A 25 4.46 -7.65 26.02
C ALA A 25 5.38 -6.44 26.18
N ILE A 26 6.44 -6.36 25.36
CA ILE A 26 7.39 -5.25 25.34
C ILE A 26 6.71 -4.00 24.76
N GLU A 27 5.95 -4.14 23.67
CA GLU A 27 5.17 -3.04 23.07
C GLU A 27 4.17 -2.44 24.07
N LEU A 28 3.37 -3.29 24.74
CA LEU A 28 2.40 -2.85 25.75
C LEU A 28 3.08 -2.15 26.93
N ARG A 29 4.17 -2.73 27.46
CA ARG A 29 4.93 -2.14 28.58
C ARG A 29 5.52 -0.79 28.22
N ASN A 30 6.14 -0.67 27.04
CA ASN A 30 6.74 0.58 26.57
C ASN A 30 5.68 1.67 26.35
N ARG A 31 4.47 1.29 25.92
CA ARG A 31 3.33 2.18 25.86
C ARG A 31 2.88 2.64 27.25
N THR A 32 2.70 1.72 28.21
CA THR A 32 2.33 2.07 29.59
C THR A 32 3.36 2.98 30.25
N ASN A 33 4.67 2.69 30.14
CA ASN A 33 5.73 3.54 30.67
C ASN A 33 5.67 4.98 30.13
N LYS A 34 5.30 5.14 28.85
CA LYS A 34 5.13 6.44 28.20
C LYS A 34 3.85 7.17 28.63
N GLU A 35 2.80 6.43 28.97
CA GLU A 35 1.52 6.97 29.45
C GLU A 35 1.56 7.33 30.95
N THR A 36 2.39 6.66 31.77
CA THR A 36 2.49 6.86 33.23
C THR A 36 3.71 7.65 33.70
N SER A 37 4.69 7.92 32.83
CA SER A 37 6.00 8.51 33.16
C SER A 37 6.81 7.73 34.21
N THR A 38 6.48 6.46 34.47
CA THR A 38 7.20 5.60 35.42
C THR A 38 8.15 4.64 34.71
N ILE A 39 9.44 4.68 35.06
CA ILE A 39 10.43 3.69 34.63
C ILE A 39 10.53 2.61 35.72
N THR A 40 9.87 1.48 35.51
CA THR A 40 10.07 0.27 36.34
C THR A 40 11.48 -0.29 36.17
N ARG A 41 12.14 -0.69 37.27
CA ARG A 41 13.55 -1.11 37.29
C ARG A 41 13.86 -2.35 36.46
N ASP A 42 12.91 -3.30 36.37
CA ASP A 42 13.19 -4.65 35.85
C ASP A 42 12.81 -4.82 34.36
N ASN A 43 12.68 -3.69 33.66
CA ASN A 43 12.17 -3.62 32.29
C ASN A 43 13.10 -4.19 31.20
N TRP A 44 14.17 -4.87 31.58
CA TRP A 44 15.04 -5.64 30.68
C TRP A 44 14.68 -7.13 30.61
N ARG A 45 13.92 -7.66 31.58
CA ARG A 45 13.69 -9.11 31.73
C ARG A 45 12.98 -9.73 30.51
N TYR A 46 12.05 -9.00 29.88
CA TYR A 46 11.29 -9.52 28.71
C TYR A 46 12.13 -9.56 27.44
N GLU A 47 13.00 -8.57 27.23
CA GLU A 47 13.97 -8.51 26.14
C GLU A 47 15.00 -9.63 26.29
N LEU A 48 15.50 -9.87 27.51
CA LEU A 48 16.47 -10.93 27.75
C LEU A 48 15.85 -12.33 27.61
N ASP A 49 14.64 -12.53 28.12
CA ASP A 49 13.86 -13.76 27.89
C ASP A 49 13.56 -13.98 26.38
N ARG A 50 13.36 -12.90 25.61
CA ARG A 50 13.22 -12.93 24.14
C ARG A 50 14.54 -13.30 23.45
N VAL A 51 15.67 -12.76 23.90
CA VAL A 51 17.02 -13.14 23.42
C VAL A 51 17.27 -14.64 23.60
N VAL A 52 16.93 -15.22 24.76
CA VAL A 52 17.05 -16.67 24.98
C VAL A 52 16.20 -17.46 23.98
N ALA A 53 14.95 -17.05 23.74
CA ALA A 53 14.08 -17.69 22.74
C ALA A 53 14.59 -17.53 21.30
N LEU A 54 15.23 -16.40 20.96
CA LEU A 54 15.86 -16.18 19.65
C LEU A 54 17.09 -17.07 19.45
N ILE A 55 17.93 -17.23 20.47
CA ILE A 55 19.13 -18.10 20.43
C ILE A 55 18.72 -19.57 20.33
N GLU A 56 17.70 -20.00 21.08
CA GLU A 56 17.19 -21.38 20.97
C GLU A 56 16.57 -21.65 19.59
N LYS A 57 15.86 -20.67 19.01
CA LYS A 57 15.35 -20.78 17.63
C LYS A 57 16.49 -20.85 16.61
N PHE A 58 17.54 -20.04 16.81
CA PHE A 58 18.73 -20.02 15.96
C PHE A 58 19.47 -21.37 15.99
N LYS A 59 19.67 -21.96 17.17
CA LYS A 59 20.25 -23.31 17.33
C LYS A 59 19.42 -24.38 16.62
N ARG A 60 18.09 -24.36 16.78
CA ARG A 60 17.17 -25.33 16.14
C ARG A 60 17.09 -25.20 14.62
N GLN A 61 17.53 -24.09 14.05
CA GLN A 61 17.66 -23.92 12.59
C GLN A 61 18.98 -24.47 12.04
N GLY A 62 19.82 -25.13 12.86
CA GLY A 62 21.10 -25.70 12.43
C GLY A 62 22.16 -24.66 12.09
N ILE A 63 21.95 -23.39 12.45
CA ILE A 63 22.85 -22.29 12.08
C ILE A 63 24.06 -22.31 13.02
N THR A 64 25.18 -22.85 12.54
CA THR A 64 26.42 -22.98 13.33
C THR A 64 27.29 -21.73 13.30
N ASN A 65 27.26 -20.97 12.19
CA ASN A 65 27.88 -19.65 12.04
C ASN A 65 26.89 -18.71 11.34
N GLY A 66 26.24 -17.83 12.09
CA GLY A 66 25.10 -17.03 11.61
C GLY A 66 25.30 -15.53 11.63
N ALA A 67 26.54 -15.08 11.40
CA ALA A 67 26.84 -13.67 11.12
C ALA A 67 25.83 -13.09 10.11
N ASN A 68 25.24 -11.93 10.44
CA ASN A 68 24.23 -11.22 9.63
C ASN A 68 22.84 -11.86 9.47
N SER A 69 22.49 -12.97 10.14
CA SER A 69 21.12 -13.51 10.07
C SER A 69 20.07 -12.55 10.68
N THR A 70 18.81 -12.64 10.26
CA THR A 70 17.71 -11.85 10.85
C THR A 70 17.53 -12.12 12.35
N LEU A 71 17.76 -13.36 12.80
CA LEU A 71 17.73 -13.70 14.23
C LEU A 71 18.93 -13.07 14.97
N SER A 72 20.12 -13.13 14.38
CA SER A 72 21.35 -12.55 14.94
C SER A 72 21.25 -11.04 15.12
N ASN A 73 20.68 -10.34 14.12
CA ASN A 73 20.42 -8.91 14.19
C ASN A 73 19.39 -8.56 15.29
N ARG A 74 18.34 -9.38 15.48
CA ARG A 74 17.40 -9.20 16.61
C ARG A 74 18.08 -9.41 17.97
N ILE A 75 18.89 -10.46 18.10
CA ILE A 75 19.63 -10.77 19.34
C ILE A 75 20.54 -9.61 19.73
N ILE A 76 21.37 -9.10 18.80
CA ILE A 76 22.32 -8.04 19.14
C ILE A 76 21.62 -6.69 19.39
N ASN A 77 20.54 -6.37 18.67
CA ASN A 77 19.77 -5.14 18.93
C ASN A 77 19.15 -5.14 20.33
N ASP A 78 18.60 -6.27 20.79
CA ASP A 78 18.06 -6.40 22.15
C ASP A 78 19.17 -6.26 23.20
N LEU A 79 20.33 -6.91 23.01
CA LEU A 79 21.47 -6.80 23.92
C LEU A 79 22.07 -5.38 23.96
N ILE A 80 22.15 -4.68 22.83
CA ILE A 80 22.53 -3.25 22.77
C ILE A 80 21.51 -2.40 23.54
N THR A 81 20.22 -2.62 23.32
CA THR A 81 19.14 -1.88 24.02
C THR A 81 19.19 -2.09 25.53
N ILE A 82 19.41 -3.33 25.99
CA ILE A 82 19.57 -3.65 27.41
C ILE A 82 20.82 -2.96 27.97
N ASN A 83 21.97 -3.09 27.29
CA ASN A 83 23.23 -2.53 27.75
C ASN A 83 23.20 -0.99 27.86
N GLN A 84 22.57 -0.31 26.91
CA GLN A 84 22.43 1.15 26.91
C GLN A 84 21.55 1.67 28.06
N ASN A 85 20.50 0.93 28.43
CA ASN A 85 19.51 1.40 29.41
C ASN A 85 19.79 0.93 30.85
N TYR A 86 20.44 -0.22 31.03
CA TYR A 86 20.60 -0.89 32.33
C TYR A 86 22.03 -1.36 32.63
N GLY A 87 22.90 -1.43 31.61
CA GLY A 87 24.20 -2.10 31.70
C GLY A 87 24.06 -3.62 31.73
N LEU A 88 24.73 -4.33 30.83
CA LEU A 88 24.51 -5.78 30.69
C LEU A 88 25.12 -6.61 31.82
N LYS A 89 26.18 -6.09 32.50
CA LYS A 89 26.81 -6.76 33.65
C LYS A 89 25.87 -6.95 34.85
N PRO A 90 25.29 -5.88 35.47
CA PRO A 90 24.36 -6.06 36.59
C PRO A 90 23.11 -6.85 36.17
N VAL A 91 22.66 -6.70 34.92
CA VAL A 91 21.57 -7.50 34.36
C VAL A 91 21.90 -9.00 34.33
N PHE A 92 23.12 -9.40 33.97
CA PHE A 92 23.53 -10.81 33.99
C PHE A 92 23.75 -11.35 35.41
N GLU A 93 24.17 -10.50 36.35
CA GLU A 93 24.30 -10.85 37.77
C GLU A 93 22.91 -11.07 38.44
N GLU A 94 21.87 -10.37 37.98
CA GLU A 94 20.49 -10.48 38.48
C GLU A 94 19.60 -11.50 37.70
N PHE A 95 20.10 -12.04 36.60
CA PHE A 95 19.39 -13.01 35.76
C PHE A 95 19.70 -14.46 36.12
N ASP A 96 18.82 -15.35 35.68
CA ASP A 96 18.97 -16.79 35.84
C ASP A 96 20.23 -17.29 35.10
N SER A 97 21.21 -17.80 35.86
CA SER A 97 22.50 -18.23 35.34
C SER A 97 22.42 -19.39 34.33
N SER A 98 21.35 -20.20 34.38
CA SER A 98 21.09 -21.22 33.36
C SER A 98 20.72 -20.61 32.01
N LYS A 99 20.22 -19.36 32.01
CA LYS A 99 19.76 -18.61 30.84
C LYS A 99 20.75 -17.57 30.35
N THR A 100 21.71 -17.11 31.17
CA THR A 100 22.85 -16.29 30.70
C THR A 100 23.82 -17.11 29.85
N LYS A 101 24.10 -18.37 30.22
CA LYS A 101 25.11 -19.19 29.54
C LYS A 101 24.89 -19.37 28.02
N PRO A 102 23.67 -19.62 27.52
CA PRO A 102 23.41 -19.63 26.07
C PRO A 102 23.73 -18.30 25.37
N ILE A 103 23.59 -17.17 26.06
CA ILE A 103 23.86 -15.81 25.53
C ILE A 103 25.37 -15.58 25.44
N GLU A 104 26.12 -15.90 26.50
CA GLU A 104 27.59 -15.87 26.47
C GLU A 104 28.14 -16.75 25.34
N THR A 105 27.69 -18.00 25.24
CA THR A 105 28.12 -18.92 24.17
C THR A 105 27.85 -18.32 22.79
N TRP A 106 26.66 -17.75 22.58
CA TRP A 106 26.31 -17.15 21.29
C TRP A 106 27.17 -15.92 20.97
N LEU A 107 27.44 -15.04 21.95
CA LEU A 107 28.30 -13.88 21.77
C LEU A 107 29.74 -14.30 21.42
N THR A 108 30.31 -15.29 22.13
CA THR A 108 31.65 -15.82 21.85
C THR A 108 31.73 -16.45 20.46
N SER A 109 30.76 -17.29 20.07
CA SER A 109 30.72 -17.91 18.73
C SER A 109 30.58 -16.89 17.60
N ASN A 110 30.04 -15.69 17.86
CA ASN A 110 29.79 -14.66 16.86
C ASN A 110 30.75 -13.45 17.00
N GLN A 111 31.78 -13.52 17.85
CA GLN A 111 32.63 -12.38 18.22
C GLN A 111 33.24 -11.62 17.03
N THR A 112 33.72 -12.32 16.00
CA THR A 112 34.37 -11.71 14.82
C THR A 112 33.39 -10.86 14.01
N TRP A 113 32.14 -11.31 13.91
CA TRP A 113 31.06 -10.52 13.30
C TRP A 113 30.64 -9.37 14.20
N LEU A 114 30.53 -9.59 15.51
CA LEU A 114 30.16 -8.54 16.47
C LEU A 114 31.20 -7.40 16.53
N LYS A 115 32.49 -7.68 16.29
CA LYS A 115 33.53 -6.63 16.15
C LYS A 115 33.26 -5.63 15.02
N SER A 116 32.41 -5.93 14.02
CA SER A 116 32.00 -4.94 13.00
C SER A 116 30.88 -4.00 13.45
N TYR A 117 30.32 -4.20 14.65
CA TYR A 117 29.29 -3.36 15.25
C TYR A 117 29.92 -2.56 16.39
N SER A 118 30.20 -1.27 16.18
CA SER A 118 30.82 -0.41 17.20
C SER A 118 30.06 -0.39 18.54
N GLN A 119 28.73 -0.49 18.48
CA GLN A 119 27.85 -0.57 19.66
C GLN A 119 27.88 -1.93 20.38
N ALA A 120 28.40 -2.99 19.75
CA ALA A 120 28.59 -4.30 20.37
C ALA A 120 29.94 -4.45 21.08
N ILE A 121 30.93 -3.59 20.78
CA ILE A 121 32.26 -3.65 21.42
C ILE A 121 32.16 -3.59 22.97
N PRO A 122 31.36 -2.69 23.59
CA PRO A 122 31.20 -2.68 25.04
C PRO A 122 30.57 -3.95 25.62
N ILE A 123 29.79 -4.70 24.82
CA ILE A 123 29.15 -5.96 25.22
C ILE A 123 30.16 -7.11 25.16
N LEU A 124 30.99 -7.17 24.11
CA LEU A 124 32.06 -8.15 23.97
C LEU A 124 33.08 -8.05 25.11
N ASN A 125 33.39 -6.83 25.57
CA ASN A 125 34.32 -6.58 26.67
C ASN A 125 33.84 -7.10 28.04
N LEU A 126 32.57 -7.53 28.17
CA LEU A 126 32.03 -8.13 29.39
C LEU A 126 32.29 -9.64 29.48
N ILE A 127 32.75 -10.28 28.40
CA ILE A 127 33.02 -11.72 28.37
C ILE A 127 34.48 -11.97 28.81
N PRO A 128 34.71 -12.71 29.92
CA PRO A 128 36.04 -12.83 30.55
C PRO A 128 37.19 -13.34 29.66
N ASP A 129 36.88 -13.98 28.53
CA ASP A 129 37.86 -14.60 27.65
C ASP A 129 38.20 -13.77 26.40
N ILE A 130 37.43 -12.72 26.07
CA ILE A 130 37.62 -11.94 24.84
C ILE A 130 38.85 -11.01 24.91
N LEU A 131 39.28 -10.62 26.12
CA LEU A 131 40.47 -9.76 26.35
C LEU A 131 41.75 -10.54 26.71
N LYS A 132 41.73 -11.88 26.68
CA LYS A 132 42.93 -12.72 26.93
C LYS A 132 43.75 -12.98 25.67
N VAL A 133 43.28 -12.58 24.49
CA VAL A 133 43.97 -12.76 23.20
C VAL A 133 44.07 -11.44 22.44
N GLU A 134 44.74 -10.46 23.06
CA GLU A 134 45.45 -9.32 22.44
C GLU A 134 45.88 -8.35 23.55
N ASN A 135 46.98 -8.66 24.25
CA ASN A 135 47.50 -7.79 25.31
C ASN A 135 49.03 -7.84 25.39
N THR A 136 49.71 -7.17 24.45
CA THR A 136 51.11 -6.72 24.62
C THR A 136 51.31 -5.33 23.99
N SER A 137 50.92 -4.31 24.75
CA SER A 137 51.80 -3.20 25.20
C SER A 137 51.15 -1.82 25.14
N PRO A 138 51.26 -1.00 26.21
CA PRO A 138 50.65 0.33 26.29
C PRO A 138 51.66 1.46 26.04
N THR A 139 51.22 2.52 25.34
CA THR A 139 51.85 3.85 25.48
C THR A 139 50.79 4.94 25.45
N ALA A 140 50.96 5.94 26.32
CA ALA A 140 49.99 7.01 26.55
C ALA A 140 50.22 8.23 25.66
N VAL A 141 49.12 8.96 25.40
CA VAL A 141 49.01 10.43 25.35
C VAL A 141 50.24 11.24 24.88
N ASN A 142 50.24 11.73 23.63
CA ASN A 142 50.12 13.18 23.39
C ASN A 142 49.96 13.61 21.92
N GLN A 143 49.37 14.80 21.78
CA GLN A 143 49.37 15.80 20.71
C GLN A 143 50.19 15.57 19.41
N ILE A 144 49.59 15.92 18.26
CA ILE A 144 50.04 16.92 17.23
C ILE A 144 49.30 16.67 15.89
N LEU A 145 49.03 17.75 15.16
CA LEU A 145 48.29 17.84 13.88
C LEU A 145 49.29 18.28 12.76
N PRO A 146 48.87 18.30 11.48
CA PRO A 146 49.08 17.29 10.45
C PRO A 146 50.27 17.54 9.48
N SER A 147 50.68 16.54 8.68
CA SER A 147 51.41 16.81 7.42
C SER A 147 51.42 15.66 6.37
N THR A 148 50.88 16.00 5.20
CA THR A 148 51.35 15.72 3.81
C THR A 148 51.88 14.33 3.35
N LEU A 149 51.15 13.80 2.35
CA LEU A 149 51.57 13.29 1.02
C LEU A 149 52.54 12.10 0.82
N ASN A 150 52.21 11.31 -0.22
CA ASN A 150 53.07 10.41 -1.02
C ASN A 150 53.59 9.15 -0.27
N GLN A 151 53.80 7.96 -0.85
CA GLN A 151 53.59 7.39 -2.21
C GLN A 151 53.38 5.84 -2.02
N THR A 152 53.24 4.93 -2.99
CA THR A 152 53.49 4.89 -4.45
C THR A 152 52.51 3.94 -5.17
N ILE A 153 52.54 3.93 -6.51
CA ILE A 153 51.95 2.91 -7.42
C ILE A 153 53.03 1.79 -7.65
N THR A 154 52.83 0.57 -8.17
CA THR A 154 51.82 0.01 -9.11
C THR A 154 51.77 -1.54 -9.13
N THR A 155 50.60 -2.13 -9.45
CA THR A 155 50.36 -3.41 -10.20
C THR A 155 51.09 -4.74 -9.89
N ARG A 156 50.30 -5.84 -9.80
CA ARG A 156 50.27 -6.87 -10.87
C ARG A 156 49.00 -7.76 -10.85
N LYS A 157 48.65 -8.29 -12.03
CA LYS A 157 47.50 -9.19 -12.30
C LYS A 157 47.82 -10.65 -11.96
N ILE A 158 46.80 -11.43 -11.61
CA ILE A 158 46.57 -12.80 -12.13
C ILE A 158 45.08 -12.89 -12.53
N SER A 159 44.79 -13.66 -13.58
CA SER A 159 43.47 -13.89 -14.16
C SER A 159 43.19 -15.40 -14.31
N GLU A 160 41.93 -15.76 -14.62
CA GLU A 160 41.47 -17.13 -14.96
C GLU A 160 41.40 -18.12 -13.77
N SER A 161 40.50 -19.11 -13.72
CA SER A 161 39.29 -19.46 -14.50
C SER A 161 38.45 -20.46 -13.67
N LEU A 162 37.11 -20.46 -13.80
CA LEU A 162 36.21 -21.64 -13.86
C LEU A 162 34.73 -21.25 -13.63
N LYS A 163 33.85 -21.59 -14.58
CA LYS A 163 32.39 -21.73 -14.39
C LYS A 163 32.05 -23.24 -14.21
N PRO A 164 30.77 -23.63 -14.09
CA PRO A 164 29.95 -23.58 -12.88
C PRO A 164 29.62 -25.00 -12.38
N LYS A 165 29.05 -25.14 -11.18
CA LYS A 165 28.33 -26.36 -10.79
C LYS A 165 27.16 -26.05 -9.85
N LEU A 166 25.95 -26.12 -10.38
CA LEU A 166 24.77 -26.35 -9.54
C LEU A 166 24.83 -27.79 -9.02
N THR A 167 24.44 -27.98 -7.76
CA THR A 167 23.93 -29.25 -7.24
C THR A 167 22.68 -28.94 -6.44
N THR A 168 21.56 -29.55 -6.83
CA THR A 168 20.22 -29.15 -6.40
C THR A 168 19.58 -30.26 -5.57
N THR A 169 19.61 -30.11 -4.24
CA THR A 169 18.72 -30.72 -3.22
C THR A 169 19.15 -30.13 -1.85
N ASP A 170 18.27 -29.79 -0.90
CA ASP A 170 16.86 -30.16 -0.74
C ASP A 170 15.91 -28.95 -0.62
N THR A 171 14.80 -29.03 -1.36
CA THR A 171 13.64 -28.14 -1.21
C THR A 171 12.63 -28.77 -0.25
N ALA A 172 12.68 -28.42 1.04
CA ALA A 172 11.65 -28.83 2.01
C ALA A 172 11.40 -27.79 3.13
N ILE A 173 10.56 -26.80 2.80
CA ILE A 173 9.47 -26.27 3.66
C ILE A 173 9.79 -26.03 5.16
N ILE A 174 9.92 -24.76 5.57
CA ILE A 174 9.02 -24.15 6.60
C ILE A 174 8.68 -22.71 6.19
N ARG A 175 7.39 -22.46 5.88
CA ARG A 175 6.82 -21.12 5.67
C ARG A 175 6.52 -20.48 7.04
N THR A 176 7.07 -19.27 7.32
CA THR A 176 6.59 -18.43 8.43
C THR A 176 6.51 -16.94 8.07
N THR A 177 5.59 -16.63 7.15
CA THR A 177 4.68 -15.47 7.19
C THR A 177 5.23 -14.10 7.65
N ILE A 178 5.96 -13.42 6.76
CA ILE A 178 5.45 -12.12 6.29
C ILE A 178 4.51 -12.47 5.15
N LYS A 179 3.21 -12.15 5.22
CA LYS A 179 2.34 -12.41 4.09
C LYS A 179 2.67 -11.42 2.97
N LEU A 180 3.05 -11.97 1.82
CA LEU A 180 3.31 -11.20 0.59
C LEU A 180 2.06 -10.43 0.12
N ASP A 181 0.87 -10.89 0.53
CA ASP A 181 -0.42 -10.25 0.24
C ASP A 181 -0.56 -8.81 0.77
N ARG A 182 0.15 -8.44 1.85
CA ARG A 182 -0.05 -7.16 2.55
C ARG A 182 0.32 -5.96 1.69
N TRP A 183 1.55 -5.95 1.16
CA TRP A 183 2.06 -4.80 0.43
C TRP A 183 1.41 -4.66 -0.96
N ASP A 184 1.07 -5.77 -1.60
CA ASP A 184 0.34 -5.76 -2.87
C ASP A 184 -1.09 -5.25 -2.68
N GLN A 185 -1.78 -5.65 -1.60
CA GLN A 185 -3.08 -5.07 -1.23
C GLN A 185 -2.97 -3.59 -0.86
N ALA A 186 -1.95 -3.20 -0.10
CA ALA A 186 -1.72 -1.81 0.29
C ALA A 186 -1.41 -0.91 -0.92
N LEU A 187 -0.63 -1.39 -1.89
CA LEU A 187 -0.39 -0.70 -3.16
C LEU A 187 -1.66 -0.59 -4.00
N LYS A 188 -2.40 -1.70 -4.20
CA LYS A 188 -3.69 -1.69 -4.92
C LYS A 188 -4.68 -0.68 -4.32
N LYS A 189 -4.74 -0.59 -2.99
CA LYS A 189 -5.51 0.44 -2.26
C LYS A 189 -4.91 1.84 -2.41
N ALA A 190 -3.58 1.98 -2.39
CA ALA A 190 -2.91 3.27 -2.57
C ALA A 190 -3.21 3.90 -3.94
N PHE A 191 -3.35 3.08 -4.99
CA PHE A 191 -3.70 3.53 -6.33
C PHE A 191 -5.08 4.20 -6.43
N SER A 192 -6.01 3.94 -5.49
CA SER A 192 -7.32 4.61 -5.46
C SER A 192 -7.35 5.93 -4.67
N ILE A 193 -6.27 6.25 -3.93
CA ILE A 193 -6.15 7.47 -3.11
C ILE A 193 -5.07 8.44 -3.61
N THR A 194 -4.48 8.17 -4.77
CA THR A 194 -3.55 9.08 -5.45
C THR A 194 -4.27 9.94 -6.49
N THR A 195 -3.92 11.23 -6.55
CA THR A 195 -4.29 12.12 -7.65
C THR A 195 -3.23 12.15 -8.76
N GLY A 196 -2.07 11.49 -8.58
CA GLY A 196 -0.89 11.62 -9.42
C GLY A 196 -0.24 13.01 -9.39
N ALA A 197 0.56 13.30 -10.41
CA ALA A 197 1.36 14.51 -10.54
C ALA A 197 0.51 15.78 -10.73
N SER A 198 0.95 16.89 -10.16
CA SER A 198 0.48 18.23 -10.51
C SER A 198 0.93 18.62 -11.92
N SER A 199 0.29 19.64 -12.49
CA SER A 199 0.72 20.24 -13.75
C SER A 199 2.14 20.83 -13.69
N ASN A 200 2.64 21.19 -12.50
CA ASN A 200 4.01 21.69 -12.33
C ASN A 200 5.04 20.57 -12.48
N THR A 201 4.77 19.41 -11.88
CA THR A 201 5.64 18.23 -12.01
C THR A 201 5.55 17.63 -13.42
N ALA A 202 4.35 17.51 -13.99
CA ALA A 202 4.15 16.95 -15.33
C ALA A 202 4.88 17.75 -16.44
N ARG A 203 5.01 19.08 -16.26
CA ARG A 203 5.77 19.96 -17.17
C ARG A 203 7.27 19.65 -17.25
N GLN A 204 7.84 18.90 -16.31
CA GLN A 204 9.26 18.48 -16.37
C GLN A 204 9.53 17.60 -17.60
N ASP A 205 8.55 16.80 -18.02
CA ASP A 205 8.61 15.96 -19.24
C ASP A 205 7.84 16.62 -20.40
N GLY A 206 7.59 17.94 -20.33
CA GLY A 206 6.85 18.69 -21.36
C GLY A 206 5.36 18.34 -21.50
N LEU A 207 4.80 17.57 -20.56
CA LEU A 207 3.43 17.06 -20.66
C LEU A 207 2.40 18.19 -20.51
N ARG A 208 1.41 18.20 -21.41
CA ARG A 208 0.28 19.16 -21.40
C ARG A 208 -0.91 18.71 -20.54
N TYR A 209 -0.80 17.55 -19.90
CA TYR A 209 -1.78 16.97 -18.98
C TYR A 209 -1.09 16.64 -17.65
N SER A 210 -1.89 16.46 -16.60
CA SER A 210 -1.42 16.13 -15.25
C SER A 210 -2.14 14.88 -14.73
N GLY A 211 -2.05 14.62 -13.43
CA GLY A 211 -2.69 13.51 -12.75
C GLY A 211 -1.96 12.18 -12.90
N VAL A 212 -2.67 11.08 -12.64
CA VAL A 212 -2.12 9.71 -12.65
C VAL A 212 -1.51 9.35 -14.01
N ARG A 213 -2.14 9.78 -15.12
CA ARG A 213 -1.61 9.59 -16.49
C ARG A 213 -0.24 10.22 -16.68
N ALA A 214 -0.02 11.43 -16.17
CA ALA A 214 1.28 12.11 -16.24
C ALA A 214 2.34 11.38 -15.40
N SER A 215 2.00 10.96 -14.18
CA SER A 215 2.89 10.15 -13.34
C SER A 215 3.33 8.85 -14.02
N GLN A 216 2.39 8.10 -14.59
CA GLN A 216 2.70 6.86 -15.29
C GLN A 216 3.54 7.10 -16.55
N LYS A 217 3.30 8.21 -17.28
CA LYS A 217 4.16 8.57 -18.43
C LYS A 217 5.58 8.94 -18.01
N MET A 218 5.76 9.71 -16.94
CA MET A 218 7.09 10.01 -16.39
C MET A 218 7.81 8.75 -15.88
N ALA A 219 7.07 7.80 -15.29
CA ALA A 219 7.61 6.52 -14.86
C ALA A 219 8.07 5.65 -16.05
N GLU A 220 7.32 5.66 -17.16
CA GLU A 220 7.69 5.02 -18.42
C GLU A 220 8.96 5.64 -19.03
N THR A 221 9.05 6.98 -19.10
CA THR A 221 10.26 7.70 -19.55
C THR A 221 11.51 7.29 -18.76
N ASP A 222 11.36 7.06 -17.46
CA ASP A 222 12.46 6.70 -16.56
C ASP A 222 12.79 5.18 -16.58
N TRP A 223 11.88 4.32 -17.06
CA TRP A 223 11.98 2.86 -16.91
C TRP A 223 13.32 2.23 -17.36
N PRO A 224 13.88 2.53 -18.55
CA PRO A 224 15.15 1.94 -19.00
C PRO A 224 16.36 2.25 -18.10
N LYS A 225 16.23 3.27 -17.23
CA LYS A 225 17.26 3.67 -16.25
C LYS A 225 16.97 3.12 -14.86
N ILE A 226 15.72 2.75 -14.59
CA ILE A 226 15.23 2.19 -13.34
C ILE A 226 15.38 0.66 -13.33
N GLU A 227 15.10 -0.02 -14.45
CA GLU A 227 15.08 -1.49 -14.56
C GLU A 227 16.42 -2.15 -14.18
N LYS A 228 17.56 -1.53 -14.56
CA LYS A 228 18.92 -1.99 -14.21
C LYS A 228 19.21 -2.03 -12.70
N TYR A 229 18.34 -1.45 -11.87
CA TYR A 229 18.43 -1.48 -10.41
C TYR A 229 17.36 -2.37 -9.75
N ALA A 230 16.54 -3.10 -10.52
CA ALA A 230 15.43 -3.93 -10.01
C ALA A 230 15.84 -4.88 -8.88
N GLU A 231 16.90 -5.67 -9.11
CA GLU A 231 17.49 -6.58 -8.11
C GLU A 231 17.82 -5.84 -6.78
N ARG A 232 18.38 -4.63 -6.90
CA ARG A 232 18.76 -3.81 -5.74
C ARG A 232 17.54 -3.30 -4.97
N PHE A 233 16.45 -3.00 -5.68
CA PHE A 233 15.17 -2.64 -5.07
C PHE A 233 14.55 -3.82 -4.33
N TYR A 234 14.59 -5.05 -4.88
CA TYR A 234 14.08 -6.23 -4.16
C TYR A 234 14.88 -6.52 -2.88
N GLN A 235 16.22 -6.46 -2.96
CA GLN A 235 17.08 -6.66 -1.79
C GLN A 235 16.79 -5.65 -0.67
N ALA A 236 16.58 -4.37 -1.02
CA ALA A 236 16.21 -3.34 -0.06
C ALA A 236 14.75 -3.49 0.44
N ALA A 237 13.80 -3.82 -0.45
CA ALA A 237 12.39 -4.05 -0.12
C ALA A 237 12.20 -5.16 0.93
N VAL A 238 12.89 -6.29 0.75
CA VAL A 238 12.90 -7.40 1.71
C VAL A 238 13.54 -6.98 3.04
N LYS A 239 14.63 -6.20 3.00
CA LYS A 239 15.37 -5.79 4.20
C LYS A 239 14.61 -4.81 5.09
N TYR A 240 13.76 -3.95 4.52
CA TYR A 240 13.10 -2.85 5.24
C TYR A 240 11.55 -2.94 5.29
N ASP A 241 10.97 -4.06 4.83
CA ASP A 241 9.53 -4.33 4.78
C ASP A 241 8.74 -3.25 4.01
N VAL A 242 9.12 -3.00 2.76
CA VAL A 242 8.44 -2.03 1.86
C VAL A 242 8.23 -2.61 0.46
N PRO A 243 7.30 -2.07 -0.35
CA PRO A 243 7.14 -2.53 -1.73
C PRO A 243 8.30 -2.05 -2.63
N PRO A 244 8.89 -2.89 -3.49
CA PRO A 244 9.99 -2.50 -4.38
C PRO A 244 9.57 -1.43 -5.40
N ALA A 245 8.31 -1.45 -5.84
CA ALA A 245 7.74 -0.44 -6.73
C ALA A 245 7.73 0.98 -6.12
N ILE A 246 7.70 1.12 -4.78
CA ILE A 246 7.86 2.41 -4.11
C ILE A 246 9.31 2.90 -4.20
N ILE A 247 10.28 2.01 -4.03
CA ILE A 247 11.71 2.35 -4.14
C ILE A 247 12.02 2.83 -5.56
N ALA A 248 11.55 2.10 -6.58
CA ALA A 248 11.63 2.50 -7.98
C ALA A 248 10.94 3.85 -8.25
N ALA A 249 9.75 4.07 -7.68
CA ALA A 249 9.01 5.33 -7.81
C ALA A 249 9.73 6.53 -7.16
N ILE A 250 10.38 6.34 -6.01
CA ILE A 250 11.21 7.36 -5.37
C ILE A 250 12.45 7.65 -6.24
N CYS A 251 13.18 6.63 -6.70
CA CYS A 251 14.31 6.81 -7.62
C CYS A 251 13.93 7.56 -8.91
N SER A 252 12.74 7.28 -9.45
CA SER A 252 12.18 8.01 -10.59
C SER A 252 11.85 9.46 -10.22
N ARG A 253 11.13 9.71 -9.13
CA ARG A 253 10.75 11.07 -8.70
C ARG A 253 11.95 11.95 -8.33
N GLU A 254 12.94 11.39 -7.65
CA GLU A 254 14.08 12.13 -7.08
C GLU A 254 15.19 12.40 -8.09
N SER A 255 15.50 11.44 -8.97
CA SER A 255 16.68 11.54 -9.85
C SER A 255 16.43 11.20 -11.32
N ARG A 256 15.18 10.88 -11.70
CA ARG A 256 14.83 10.39 -13.06
C ARG A 256 15.65 9.17 -13.46
N GLY A 257 15.80 8.21 -12.52
CA GLY A 257 16.66 7.03 -12.69
C GLY A 257 18.16 7.38 -12.77
N GLY A 258 18.57 8.50 -12.18
CA GLY A 258 19.94 9.02 -12.21
C GLY A 258 20.19 10.11 -13.27
N SER A 259 19.30 10.34 -14.23
CA SER A 259 19.50 11.37 -15.28
C SER A 259 19.52 12.81 -14.79
N ALA A 260 18.97 13.11 -13.61
CA ALA A 260 19.02 14.45 -13.01
C ALA A 260 20.23 14.65 -12.06
N LEU A 261 21.11 13.66 -11.93
CA LEU A 261 22.31 13.76 -11.10
C LEU A 261 23.46 14.42 -11.88
N ALA A 262 24.27 15.20 -11.19
CA ALA A 262 25.59 15.60 -11.66
C ALA A 262 26.52 14.39 -11.78
N ALA A 263 27.63 14.52 -12.51
CA ALA A 263 28.58 13.43 -12.76
C ALA A 263 29.17 12.79 -11.49
N ASN A 264 29.18 13.51 -10.36
CA ASN A 264 29.59 12.99 -9.04
C ASN A 264 28.44 12.36 -8.23
N GLY A 265 27.30 12.09 -8.85
CA GLY A 265 26.13 11.47 -8.22
C GLY A 265 25.30 12.40 -7.32
N THR A 266 25.58 13.71 -7.29
CA THR A 266 24.84 14.65 -6.44
C THR A 266 23.69 15.36 -7.18
N GLY A 267 22.68 15.77 -6.44
CA GLY A 267 21.62 16.69 -6.85
C GLY A 267 21.35 17.72 -5.75
N ASP A 268 20.22 18.44 -5.81
CA ASP A 268 19.93 19.66 -5.02
C ASP A 268 21.16 20.55 -4.78
N ARG A 269 21.78 21.04 -5.86
CA ARG A 269 22.96 21.91 -5.81
C ARG A 269 24.14 21.31 -5.01
N GLY A 270 24.29 19.99 -5.04
CA GLY A 270 25.36 19.26 -4.35
C GLY A 270 25.02 18.80 -2.93
N ARG A 271 23.79 19.02 -2.45
CA ARG A 271 23.36 18.71 -1.07
C ARG A 271 22.81 17.30 -0.91
N ALA A 272 22.16 16.78 -1.94
CA ALA A 272 21.60 15.43 -1.95
C ALA A 272 22.46 14.48 -2.79
N PHE A 273 22.50 13.20 -2.42
CA PHE A 273 23.32 12.18 -3.11
C PHE A 273 22.47 11.01 -3.60
N GLY A 274 22.86 10.46 -4.74
CA GLY A 274 22.38 9.18 -5.28
C GLY A 274 20.94 9.17 -5.77
N LEU A 275 20.49 8.00 -6.24
CA LEU A 275 19.18 7.84 -6.91
C LEU A 275 17.99 8.32 -6.08
N MET A 276 18.03 8.04 -4.78
CA MET A 276 16.99 8.42 -3.80
C MET A 276 17.26 9.77 -3.10
N GLN A 277 18.24 10.56 -3.55
CA GLN A 277 18.53 11.92 -3.07
C GLN A 277 18.59 12.07 -1.54
N VAL A 278 19.44 11.29 -0.88
CA VAL A 278 19.64 11.40 0.58
C VAL A 278 20.34 12.73 0.89
N ASP A 279 19.72 13.59 1.72
CA ASP A 279 20.19 14.94 2.04
C ASP A 279 21.22 14.95 3.18
N GLN A 280 22.40 15.53 2.91
CA GLN A 280 23.50 15.63 3.87
C GLN A 280 23.21 16.47 5.13
N ARG A 281 22.19 17.31 5.11
CA ARG A 281 21.79 18.14 6.27
C ARG A 281 21.18 17.32 7.40
N TYR A 282 20.64 16.15 7.08
CA TYR A 282 19.93 15.28 8.02
C TYR A 282 20.59 13.91 8.17
N TRP A 283 21.36 13.46 7.17
CA TRP A 283 21.92 12.11 7.12
C TRP A 283 23.36 12.10 6.61
N GLN A 284 24.23 11.34 7.26
CA GLN A 284 25.56 11.04 6.71
C GLN A 284 25.39 10.16 5.46
N GLN A 285 25.62 10.74 4.28
CA GLN A 285 25.45 10.07 2.99
C GLN A 285 26.44 8.90 2.83
N GLN A 286 25.93 7.71 2.52
CA GLN A 286 26.72 6.52 2.26
C GLN A 286 26.90 6.30 0.76
N GLY A 287 27.95 5.57 0.37
CA GLY A 287 28.23 5.24 -1.04
C GLY A 287 28.79 6.38 -1.90
N ARG A 288 29.13 7.55 -1.33
CA ARG A 288 29.63 8.73 -2.08
C ARG A 288 30.86 8.50 -2.96
N SER A 289 31.65 7.46 -2.70
CA SER A 289 32.86 7.10 -3.46
C SER A 289 32.60 6.10 -4.61
N GLY A 290 31.35 5.69 -4.86
CA GLY A 290 31.00 4.69 -5.85
C GLY A 290 29.72 5.00 -6.63
N ASP A 291 29.07 3.95 -7.15
CA ASP A 291 27.83 4.05 -7.93
C ASP A 291 26.74 4.80 -7.13
N PRO A 292 26.20 5.92 -7.66
CA PRO A 292 25.10 6.67 -7.03
C PRO A 292 23.78 5.87 -6.90
N GLY A 293 23.68 4.72 -7.58
CA GLY A 293 22.64 3.71 -7.41
C GLY A 293 23.08 2.44 -6.66
N SER A 294 24.23 2.46 -5.98
CA SER A 294 24.77 1.31 -5.24
C SER A 294 23.78 0.72 -4.22
N GLN A 295 23.94 -0.57 -3.89
CA GLN A 295 23.10 -1.23 -2.88
C GLN A 295 23.16 -0.53 -1.52
N ILE A 296 24.31 0.03 -1.16
CA ILE A 296 24.50 0.81 0.07
C ILE A 296 23.61 2.06 0.05
N HIS A 297 23.62 2.82 -1.05
CA HIS A 297 22.78 4.01 -1.21
C HIS A 297 21.28 3.68 -1.21
N ILE A 298 20.86 2.68 -2.00
CA ILE A 298 19.46 2.26 -2.07
C ILE A 298 18.98 1.74 -0.72
N ASN A 299 19.81 0.98 0.01
CA ASN A 299 19.51 0.56 1.38
C ASN A 299 19.32 1.76 2.32
N GLN A 300 20.16 2.79 2.24
CA GLN A 300 20.05 3.99 3.08
C GLN A 300 18.75 4.76 2.81
N GLY A 301 18.44 5.07 1.54
CA GLY A 301 17.20 5.77 1.19
C GLY A 301 15.95 4.96 1.58
N THR A 302 15.98 3.63 1.38
CA THR A 302 14.89 2.74 1.76
C THR A 302 14.70 2.65 3.28
N MET A 303 15.79 2.64 4.06
CA MET A 303 15.76 2.70 5.52
C MET A 303 15.08 3.99 6.01
N ILE A 304 15.44 5.14 5.44
CA ILE A 304 14.87 6.46 5.80
C ILE A 304 13.36 6.49 5.49
N TYR A 305 12.95 5.98 4.33
CA TYR A 305 11.53 5.84 4.00
C TYR A 305 10.78 4.92 4.99
N ALA A 306 11.39 3.79 5.38
CA ALA A 306 10.81 2.86 6.35
C ALA A 306 10.70 3.48 7.76
N GLN A 307 11.68 4.27 8.20
CA GLN A 307 11.62 5.05 9.43
C GLN A 307 10.45 6.05 9.38
N PHE A 308 10.31 6.82 8.30
CA PHE A 308 9.19 7.74 8.13
C PHE A 308 7.82 7.04 8.04
N ARG A 309 7.72 5.84 7.45
CA ARG A 309 6.50 5.01 7.49
C ARG A 309 6.11 4.68 8.93
N ASP A 310 7.07 4.34 9.78
CA ASP A 310 6.82 3.94 11.16
C ASP A 310 6.54 5.16 12.06
N GLU A 311 7.17 6.31 11.81
CA GLU A 311 6.81 7.59 12.44
C GLU A 311 5.41 8.07 12.04
N VAL A 312 5.04 7.94 10.75
CA VAL A 312 3.67 8.23 10.28
C VAL A 312 2.66 7.28 10.93
N ARG A 313 3.00 6.00 11.14
CA ARG A 313 2.16 5.06 11.90
C ARG A 313 2.03 5.48 13.37
N GLN A 314 3.11 5.93 14.02
CA GLN A 314 3.05 6.43 15.40
C GLN A 314 2.20 7.69 15.53
N LYS A 315 2.30 8.62 14.57
CA LYS A 315 1.53 9.86 14.52
C LYS A 315 0.06 9.64 14.16
N HIS A 316 -0.21 8.62 13.34
CA HIS A 316 -1.54 8.28 12.82
C HIS A 316 -1.85 6.79 13.00
N PRO A 317 -2.04 6.30 14.24
CA PRO A 317 -2.15 4.86 14.54
C PRO A 317 -3.42 4.20 13.96
N THR A 318 -4.38 4.99 13.47
CA THR A 318 -5.61 4.53 12.81
C THR A 318 -5.53 4.57 11.28
N TRP A 319 -4.38 4.92 10.70
CA TRP A 319 -4.20 4.91 9.24
C TRP A 319 -3.85 3.51 8.76
N THR A 320 -4.60 3.07 7.76
CA THR A 320 -4.41 1.83 7.00
C THR A 320 -3.15 1.91 6.13
N ASP A 321 -2.58 0.75 5.77
CA ASP A 321 -1.26 0.66 5.13
C ASP A 321 -1.15 1.50 3.84
N GLU A 322 -2.22 1.67 3.05
CA GLU A 322 -2.20 2.55 1.87
C GLU A 322 -1.92 4.03 2.21
N TYR A 323 -2.44 4.52 3.33
CA TYR A 323 -2.17 5.88 3.82
C TYR A 323 -0.82 5.97 4.54
N LEU A 324 -0.31 4.86 5.10
CA LEU A 324 1.06 4.79 5.62
C LEU A 324 2.08 4.84 4.48
N LEU A 325 1.86 4.13 3.36
CA LEU A 325 2.72 4.19 2.17
C LEU A 325 2.75 5.60 1.55
N LYS A 326 1.58 6.21 1.35
CA LYS A 326 1.48 7.58 0.80
C LYS A 326 2.05 8.61 1.78
N GLY A 327 1.75 8.48 3.07
CA GLY A 327 2.24 9.36 4.12
C GLY A 327 3.76 9.27 4.31
N ALA A 328 4.35 8.08 4.20
CA ALA A 328 5.80 7.89 4.22
C ALA A 328 6.48 8.59 3.03
N ALA A 329 5.89 8.56 1.83
CA ALA A 329 6.40 9.29 0.68
C ALA A 329 6.35 10.82 0.91
N VAL A 330 5.24 11.34 1.42
CA VAL A 330 5.14 12.75 1.84
C VAL A 330 6.20 13.11 2.88
N ALA A 331 6.39 12.28 3.89
CA ALA A 331 7.37 12.49 4.95
C ALA A 331 8.83 12.40 4.45
N TYR A 332 9.11 11.56 3.45
CA TYR A 332 10.41 11.49 2.79
C TYR A 332 10.83 12.84 2.18
N ASN A 333 9.88 13.56 1.58
CA ASN A 333 10.12 14.87 0.97
C ASN A 333 10.03 16.06 1.96
N SER A 334 9.12 15.99 2.94
CA SER A 334 8.70 17.17 3.74
C SER A 334 8.67 16.95 5.25
N GLY A 335 9.15 15.80 5.72
CA GLY A 335 9.16 15.39 7.12
C GLY A 335 7.82 14.88 7.66
N PRO A 336 7.84 14.11 8.75
CA PRO A 336 6.65 13.52 9.38
C PRO A 336 5.68 14.59 9.93
N SER A 337 6.18 15.79 10.24
CA SER A 337 5.39 16.93 10.72
C SER A 337 4.36 17.40 9.69
N ASN A 338 4.69 17.32 8.40
CA ASN A 338 3.81 17.73 7.30
C ASN A 338 2.66 16.75 7.02
N VAL A 339 2.83 15.46 7.35
CA VAL A 339 1.77 14.46 7.27
C VAL A 339 0.72 14.74 8.35
N ARG A 340 -0.30 15.55 8.03
CA ARG A 340 -1.31 16.03 9.00
C ARG A 340 -2.68 15.37 8.84
N THR A 341 -3.18 15.21 7.61
CA THR A 341 -4.51 14.64 7.32
C THR A 341 -4.48 13.81 6.04
N LYS A 342 -5.38 12.83 5.92
CA LYS A 342 -5.48 11.95 4.75
C LYS A 342 -5.68 12.71 3.43
N ALA A 343 -6.52 13.75 3.44
CA ALA A 343 -6.84 14.56 2.27
C ALA A 343 -5.82 15.68 1.97
N GLY A 344 -5.07 16.14 2.99
CA GLY A 344 -4.19 17.30 2.90
C GLY A 344 -2.69 17.00 2.90
N MET A 345 -2.27 15.74 3.03
CA MET A 345 -0.86 15.37 3.27
C MET A 345 0.13 15.88 2.22
N ASP A 346 -0.25 15.91 0.93
CA ASP A 346 0.66 16.39 -0.13
C ASP A 346 0.91 17.91 -0.08
N ARG A 347 0.08 18.70 0.63
CA ARG A 347 0.25 20.16 0.72
C ARG A 347 1.55 20.47 1.48
N GLY A 348 2.37 21.36 0.93
CA GLY A 348 3.71 21.68 1.47
C GLY A 348 4.83 20.76 1.00
N THR A 349 4.53 19.70 0.23
CA THR A 349 5.57 18.94 -0.51
C THR A 349 6.01 19.69 -1.77
N THR A 350 7.15 19.32 -2.33
CA THR A 350 7.57 19.77 -3.67
C THR A 350 6.46 19.48 -4.68
N GLY A 351 5.95 20.50 -5.38
CA GLY A 351 4.83 20.37 -6.34
C GLY A 351 3.43 20.24 -5.70
N ASN A 352 3.32 20.20 -4.37
CA ASN A 352 2.10 19.84 -3.63
C ASN A 352 1.50 18.49 -4.05
N ASP A 353 2.34 17.56 -4.51
CA ASP A 353 1.91 16.30 -5.14
C ASP A 353 2.80 15.10 -4.83
N TYR A 354 3.85 15.24 -4.00
CA TYR A 354 4.96 14.28 -3.98
C TYR A 354 4.52 12.85 -3.68
N GLY A 355 3.70 12.65 -2.63
CA GLY A 355 3.20 11.32 -2.27
C GLY A 355 2.20 10.80 -3.29
N SER A 356 1.36 11.66 -3.86
CA SER A 356 0.46 11.28 -4.96
C SER A 356 1.23 10.81 -6.20
N ASP A 357 2.18 11.60 -6.71
CA ASP A 357 2.99 11.24 -7.87
C ASP A 357 3.80 9.95 -7.63
N VAL A 358 4.47 9.80 -6.48
CA VAL A 358 5.20 8.57 -6.14
C VAL A 358 4.28 7.34 -6.14
N ILE A 359 3.09 7.40 -5.56
CA ILE A 359 2.14 6.27 -5.60
C ILE A 359 1.66 5.97 -7.03
N ALA A 360 1.46 7.00 -7.86
CA ALA A 360 1.04 6.81 -9.25
C ALA A 360 2.16 6.28 -10.16
N ARG A 361 3.43 6.66 -9.91
CA ARG A 361 4.61 6.04 -10.54
C ARG A 361 4.78 4.58 -10.08
N ALA A 362 4.57 4.30 -8.80
CA ALA A 362 4.61 2.94 -8.27
C ALA A 362 3.56 2.03 -8.92
N LYS A 363 2.40 2.54 -9.35
CA LYS A 363 1.41 1.79 -10.15
C LYS A 363 2.00 1.26 -11.45
N TYR A 364 2.77 2.09 -12.18
CA TYR A 364 3.48 1.66 -13.38
C TYR A 364 4.56 0.62 -13.03
N TYR A 365 5.40 0.89 -12.02
CA TYR A 365 6.48 -0.04 -11.66
C TYR A 365 5.99 -1.38 -11.10
N THR A 366 4.79 -1.46 -10.52
CA THR A 366 4.16 -2.73 -10.07
C THR A 366 3.76 -3.64 -11.25
N GLN A 367 3.72 -3.11 -12.48
CA GLN A 367 3.46 -3.89 -13.72
C GLN A 367 4.75 -4.27 -14.46
N LYS A 368 5.90 -3.77 -14.01
CA LYS A 368 7.21 -3.89 -14.69
C LYS A 368 8.23 -4.63 -13.84
N LEU A 369 8.23 -4.32 -12.55
CA LEU A 369 8.76 -5.19 -11.51
C LEU A 369 7.68 -6.22 -11.22
N GLN A 370 8.00 -7.50 -11.43
CA GLN A 370 7.26 -8.64 -10.92
C GLN A 370 6.84 -8.45 -9.46
N SER A 371 5.79 -9.14 -9.03
CA SER A 371 5.45 -9.15 -7.61
C SER A 371 6.60 -9.75 -6.78
N LEU A 372 6.72 -9.36 -5.50
CA LEU A 372 7.69 -9.96 -4.57
C LEU A 372 7.50 -11.48 -4.38
N ALA A 373 6.37 -12.03 -4.87
CA ALA A 373 6.07 -13.45 -4.92
C ALA A 373 6.62 -14.15 -6.18
N GLU A 374 6.62 -13.48 -7.34
CA GLU A 374 7.11 -14.01 -8.63
C GLU A 374 8.64 -14.13 -8.68
N CYS A 375 9.38 -13.12 -8.20
CA CYS A 375 10.85 -13.22 -8.08
C CYS A 375 11.35 -14.28 -7.07
N LYS A 376 10.42 -14.96 -6.37
CA LYS A 376 10.71 -16.15 -5.55
C LYS A 376 10.19 -17.46 -6.17
N GLY A 377 9.44 -17.38 -7.26
CA GLY A 377 9.05 -18.51 -8.10
C GLY A 377 10.06 -18.78 -9.22
N GLU A 378 10.67 -17.74 -9.80
CA GLU A 378 11.63 -17.85 -10.91
C GLU A 378 13.06 -18.23 -10.47
N THR A 379 13.18 -19.16 -9.52
CA THR A 379 14.41 -19.94 -9.29
C THR A 379 14.17 -21.45 -9.41
N ALA A 380 13.19 -21.86 -10.21
CA ALA A 380 13.04 -23.22 -10.69
C ALA A 380 12.52 -23.28 -12.14
N THR A 381 13.30 -23.97 -12.98
CA THR A 381 13.07 -24.38 -14.38
C THR A 381 13.43 -23.39 -15.49
N ASP A 382 14.43 -23.81 -16.27
CA ASP A 382 14.94 -23.18 -17.48
C ASP A 382 14.64 -24.12 -18.67
N PHE A 383 14.54 -23.55 -19.87
CA PHE A 383 14.18 -24.13 -21.18
C PHE A 383 14.40 -25.64 -21.46
N THR A 384 13.40 -26.27 -22.10
CA THR A 384 13.62 -27.08 -23.33
C THR A 384 12.46 -26.94 -24.32
N THR A 385 12.78 -26.68 -25.58
CA THR A 385 11.85 -26.56 -26.73
C THR A 385 11.93 -27.80 -27.63
N VAL A 386 10.79 -28.40 -28.01
CA VAL A 386 10.67 -29.20 -29.25
C VAL A 386 9.27 -29.00 -29.86
N ASN A 387 9.19 -28.88 -31.19
CA ASN A 387 7.96 -28.71 -31.96
C ASN A 387 7.19 -30.02 -32.15
N GLY A 388 5.87 -29.93 -32.40
CA GLY A 388 5.22 -30.83 -33.38
C GLY A 388 3.84 -31.39 -33.03
N SER A 389 2.90 -31.18 -33.96
CA SER A 389 1.75 -32.06 -34.25
C SER A 389 0.51 -32.03 -33.34
N GLN A 390 -0.52 -31.32 -33.83
CA GLN A 390 -1.93 -31.75 -33.73
C GLN A 390 -2.13 -33.08 -34.49
N PRO A 391 -3.08 -33.93 -34.09
CA PRO A 391 -4.43 -33.86 -34.68
C PRO A 391 -5.63 -34.04 -33.72
N SER A 392 -6.73 -33.34 -34.06
CA SER A 392 -8.13 -33.84 -34.15
C SER A 392 -8.36 -35.36 -34.01
N GLU A 393 -9.47 -35.94 -33.50
CA GLU A 393 -10.84 -35.51 -33.11
C GLU A 393 -11.52 -36.73 -32.38
N ASN A 394 -12.76 -36.77 -31.84
CA ASN A 394 -13.91 -35.85 -31.93
C ASN A 394 -14.93 -35.93 -30.75
N LEU A 395 -15.72 -34.85 -30.62
CA LEU A 395 -17.14 -34.71 -30.26
C LEU A 395 -17.91 -35.65 -29.30
N ALA A 396 -18.44 -35.05 -28.24
CA ALA A 396 -19.85 -35.20 -27.84
C ALA A 396 -20.38 -33.82 -27.45
N SER A 397 -21.39 -33.32 -28.17
CA SER A 397 -21.86 -31.94 -28.08
C SER A 397 -23.11 -31.79 -27.23
N GLU A 398 -23.09 -30.85 -26.27
CA GLU A 398 -24.30 -30.14 -25.85
C GLU A 398 -24.09 -28.63 -26.02
N THR A 399 -25.09 -27.98 -26.60
CA THR A 399 -24.95 -26.72 -27.33
C THR A 399 -24.84 -25.50 -26.42
N LYS A 400 -23.65 -24.89 -26.34
CA LYS A 400 -23.53 -23.48 -25.93
C LYS A 400 -23.83 -22.57 -27.12
N SER A 401 -24.69 -21.57 -26.92
CA SER A 401 -25.03 -20.57 -27.94
C SER A 401 -23.78 -19.74 -28.28
N ASN A 402 -23.40 -19.75 -29.56
CA ASN A 402 -22.21 -19.07 -30.06
C ASN A 402 -22.58 -17.67 -30.55
N GLN A 403 -22.83 -16.72 -29.64
CA GLN A 403 -23.01 -15.31 -30.02
C GLN A 403 -21.64 -14.66 -30.22
N LYS A 404 -21.33 -14.31 -31.48
CA LYS A 404 -20.21 -13.42 -31.78
C LYS A 404 -20.46 -12.06 -31.13
N GLN A 405 -19.45 -11.55 -30.45
CA GLN A 405 -19.51 -10.21 -29.85
C GLN A 405 -19.61 -9.15 -30.94
N LYS A 406 -20.32 -8.05 -30.66
CA LYS A 406 -20.67 -7.03 -31.65
C LYS A 406 -20.65 -5.63 -31.07
N ILE A 407 -20.26 -4.66 -31.87
CA ILE A 407 -20.45 -3.23 -31.60
C ILE A 407 -21.33 -2.60 -32.67
N THR A 408 -22.18 -1.65 -32.28
CA THR A 408 -23.01 -0.85 -33.20
C THR A 408 -22.88 0.62 -32.84
N ALA A 409 -22.58 1.48 -33.80
CA ALA A 409 -22.55 2.92 -33.58
C ALA A 409 -23.97 3.45 -33.32
N ILE A 410 -24.20 4.10 -32.17
CA ILE A 410 -25.53 4.68 -31.83
C ILE A 410 -25.69 6.15 -32.27
N ARG A 411 -24.61 6.74 -32.77
CA ARG A 411 -24.52 8.05 -33.43
C ARG A 411 -23.31 8.03 -34.36
N ASP A 412 -23.20 9.02 -35.25
CA ASP A 412 -22.00 9.18 -36.08
C ASP A 412 -20.76 9.33 -35.19
N THR A 413 -19.77 8.48 -35.43
CA THR A 413 -18.61 8.30 -34.55
C THR A 413 -17.37 7.86 -35.33
N VAL A 414 -16.28 7.53 -34.64
CA VAL A 414 -15.03 7.07 -35.25
C VAL A 414 -14.48 5.84 -34.52
N LEU A 415 -13.95 4.90 -35.30
CA LEU A 415 -12.92 3.98 -34.83
C LEU A 415 -11.58 4.72 -34.80
N LYS A 416 -10.74 4.47 -33.79
CA LYS A 416 -9.50 5.21 -33.57
C LYS A 416 -8.29 4.29 -33.53
N LYS A 417 -7.10 4.77 -33.89
CA LYS A 417 -5.84 4.02 -33.67
C LYS A 417 -5.21 4.23 -32.30
N GLN A 418 -5.80 5.09 -31.45
CA GLN A 418 -5.33 5.39 -30.09
C GLN A 418 -6.51 5.64 -29.14
N PRO A 419 -6.38 5.37 -27.83
CA PRO A 419 -7.43 5.60 -26.82
C PRO A 419 -7.49 7.06 -26.37
N GLU A 420 -7.71 7.98 -27.32
CA GLU A 420 -7.90 9.41 -27.04
C GLU A 420 -9.22 9.93 -27.58
N GLN A 421 -9.68 11.08 -27.11
CA GLN A 421 -10.87 11.73 -27.64
C GLN A 421 -10.74 12.04 -29.13
N SER A 422 -11.81 11.85 -29.90
CA SER A 422 -11.78 11.97 -31.37
C SER A 422 -11.42 13.38 -31.85
N SER A 423 -11.67 14.41 -31.03
CA SER A 423 -11.27 15.80 -31.26
C SER A 423 -9.76 16.05 -31.16
N LEU A 424 -8.99 15.13 -30.58
CA LEU A 424 -7.55 15.27 -30.34
C LEU A 424 -6.67 14.51 -31.34
N LEU A 425 -7.26 13.59 -32.11
CA LEU A 425 -6.56 12.78 -33.11
C LEU A 425 -6.58 13.46 -34.49
N SER A 426 -5.58 13.18 -35.33
CA SER A 426 -5.60 13.51 -36.75
C SER A 426 -6.54 12.58 -37.52
N GLU A 427 -7.06 13.01 -38.67
CA GLU A 427 -7.95 12.19 -39.51
C GLU A 427 -7.30 10.87 -39.96
N SER A 428 -5.97 10.85 -40.17
CA SER A 428 -5.20 9.64 -40.48
C SER A 428 -5.24 8.56 -39.38
N LEU A 429 -5.64 8.90 -38.15
CA LEU A 429 -5.78 7.97 -37.02
C LEU A 429 -7.24 7.62 -36.72
N LYS A 430 -8.17 8.08 -37.55
CA LYS A 430 -9.62 7.85 -37.43
C LYS A 430 -10.13 7.04 -38.62
N LYS A 431 -11.25 6.38 -38.42
CA LYS A 431 -12.12 5.87 -39.49
C LYS A 431 -13.54 6.19 -39.10
N SER A 432 -14.21 7.04 -39.87
CA SER A 432 -15.60 7.44 -39.61
C SER A 432 -16.54 6.25 -39.76
N VAL A 433 -17.52 6.19 -38.87
CA VAL A 433 -18.54 5.15 -38.79
C VAL A 433 -19.89 5.83 -38.59
N PRO A 434 -20.81 5.71 -39.56
CA PRO A 434 -22.13 6.32 -39.44
C PRO A 434 -22.99 5.57 -38.41
N SER A 435 -23.98 6.26 -37.85
CA SER A 435 -24.97 5.69 -36.95
C SER A 435 -25.66 4.45 -37.56
N GLY A 436 -25.91 3.44 -36.74
CA GLY A 436 -26.51 2.16 -37.12
C GLY A 436 -25.56 1.14 -37.76
N HIS A 437 -24.31 1.51 -38.06
CA HIS A 437 -23.33 0.57 -38.60
C HIS A 437 -22.74 -0.33 -37.49
N SER A 438 -22.63 -1.63 -37.75
CA SER A 438 -22.08 -2.61 -36.80
C SER A 438 -20.78 -3.26 -37.27
N TYR A 439 -19.97 -3.70 -36.31
CA TYR A 439 -18.85 -4.63 -36.52
C TYR A 439 -18.95 -5.82 -35.58
N ASP A 440 -18.65 -7.01 -36.09
CA ASP A 440 -18.34 -8.18 -35.27
C ASP A 440 -16.93 -8.01 -34.64
N VAL A 441 -16.77 -8.50 -33.41
CA VAL A 441 -15.57 -8.33 -32.58
C VAL A 441 -15.02 -9.70 -32.18
N ASP A 442 -13.75 -9.93 -32.47
CA ASP A 442 -13.02 -11.15 -32.10
C ASP A 442 -12.44 -11.05 -30.68
N GLU A 443 -12.10 -9.85 -30.21
CA GLU A 443 -11.46 -9.60 -28.92
C GLU A 443 -11.67 -8.14 -28.47
N TYR A 444 -11.82 -7.87 -27.17
CA TYR A 444 -11.87 -6.51 -26.62
C TYR A 444 -11.16 -6.40 -25.27
N LYS A 445 -10.78 -5.18 -24.85
CA LYS A 445 -10.29 -4.90 -23.50
C LYS A 445 -10.50 -3.43 -23.11
N ALA A 446 -10.91 -3.19 -21.87
CA ALA A 446 -10.98 -1.85 -21.30
C ALA A 446 -9.56 -1.28 -21.10
N VAL A 447 -9.34 -0.02 -21.51
CA VAL A 447 -8.01 0.64 -21.43
C VAL A 447 -8.02 1.93 -20.61
N GLY A 448 -9.15 2.27 -19.99
CA GLY A 448 -9.31 3.43 -19.09
C GLY A 448 -9.99 4.63 -19.77
N ASP A 449 -10.38 5.62 -18.97
CA ASP A 449 -11.00 6.88 -19.41
C ASP A 449 -12.14 6.70 -20.43
N GLY A 450 -13.02 5.70 -20.22
CA GLY A 450 -14.14 5.37 -21.13
C GLY A 450 -13.73 4.76 -22.48
N HIS A 451 -12.52 4.24 -22.63
CA HIS A 451 -12.03 3.65 -23.86
C HIS A 451 -11.89 2.12 -23.77
N TYR A 452 -12.24 1.46 -24.88
CA TYR A 452 -11.96 0.05 -25.12
C TYR A 452 -11.09 -0.08 -26.37
N TRP A 453 -10.11 -0.99 -26.33
CA TRP A 453 -9.50 -1.55 -27.55
C TRP A 453 -10.37 -2.70 -28.02
N VAL A 454 -10.54 -2.82 -29.33
CA VAL A 454 -11.33 -3.84 -30.00
C VAL A 454 -10.57 -4.38 -31.21
N LYS A 455 -10.61 -5.69 -31.41
CA LYS A 455 -10.12 -6.38 -32.60
C LYS A 455 -11.31 -6.80 -33.43
N LEU A 456 -11.48 -6.15 -34.58
CA LEU A 456 -12.64 -6.38 -35.43
C LEU A 456 -12.43 -7.60 -36.31
N ALA A 457 -13.50 -8.39 -36.46
CA ALA A 457 -13.49 -9.65 -37.19
C ALA A 457 -13.15 -9.47 -38.69
N HIS A 458 -12.90 -10.60 -39.36
CA HIS A 458 -12.63 -10.66 -40.80
C HIS A 458 -11.43 -9.81 -41.25
N GLY A 459 -10.45 -9.59 -40.37
CA GLY A 459 -9.25 -8.81 -40.68
C GLY A 459 -9.48 -7.30 -40.76
N ALA A 460 -10.63 -6.79 -40.29
CA ALA A 460 -10.93 -5.35 -40.24
C ALA A 460 -10.00 -4.58 -39.27
N GLY A 461 -9.22 -5.30 -38.46
CA GLY A 461 -8.06 -4.80 -37.73
C GLY A 461 -8.37 -4.30 -36.33
N GLU A 462 -7.32 -3.81 -35.66
CA GLU A 462 -7.39 -3.32 -34.28
C GLU A 462 -7.69 -1.83 -34.21
N TRP A 463 -8.58 -1.46 -33.29
CA TRP A 463 -9.10 -0.10 -33.12
C TRP A 463 -9.39 0.19 -31.65
N TYR A 464 -9.63 1.45 -31.34
CA TYR A 464 -10.15 1.92 -30.07
C TYR A 464 -11.50 2.60 -30.27
N ILE A 465 -12.46 2.29 -29.42
CA ILE A 465 -13.77 2.94 -29.34
C ILE A 465 -13.84 3.82 -28.08
N TYR A 466 -14.83 4.71 -28.03
CA TYR A 466 -15.17 5.48 -26.84
C TYR A 466 -16.57 5.16 -26.39
N ASP A 467 -16.66 4.60 -25.19
CA ASP A 467 -17.86 4.09 -24.58
C ASP A 467 -17.79 4.37 -23.06
N GLY A 468 -18.03 5.64 -22.72
CA GLY A 468 -17.99 6.15 -21.35
C GLY A 468 -19.35 6.09 -20.67
N ASP A 469 -19.36 5.88 -19.34
CA ASP A 469 -20.54 5.72 -18.46
C ASP A 469 -21.65 6.80 -18.58
N LEU A 470 -21.40 7.91 -19.27
CA LEU A 470 -22.33 9.05 -19.40
C LEU A 470 -22.55 9.54 -20.84
N ASP A 471 -21.69 9.18 -21.80
CA ASP A 471 -21.64 9.80 -23.12
C ASP A 471 -21.14 8.88 -24.25
N GLY A 472 -21.07 7.56 -24.02
CA GLY A 472 -20.66 6.54 -25.00
C GLY A 472 -21.30 6.66 -26.39
N HIS A 473 -20.52 6.27 -27.42
CA HIS A 473 -20.90 6.39 -28.83
C HIS A 473 -21.27 5.05 -29.48
N TRP A 474 -21.14 3.96 -28.74
CA TRP A 474 -21.29 2.60 -29.23
C TRP A 474 -22.25 1.85 -28.31
N GLN A 475 -23.05 0.96 -28.89
CA GLN A 475 -23.72 -0.10 -28.16
C GLN A 475 -22.86 -1.35 -28.32
N THR A 476 -22.40 -1.92 -27.22
CA THR A 476 -21.54 -3.11 -27.22
C THR A 476 -22.31 -4.32 -26.71
N SER A 477 -22.06 -5.50 -27.26
CA SER A 477 -22.75 -6.73 -26.83
C SER A 477 -22.14 -7.37 -25.58
N TRP A 478 -21.04 -6.80 -25.05
CA TRP A 478 -20.40 -7.26 -23.82
C TRP A 478 -20.74 -6.39 -22.61
N GLU A 479 -21.51 -5.31 -22.78
CA GLU A 479 -22.30 -4.72 -21.68
C GLU A 479 -23.42 -5.70 -21.27
N GLY A 480 -23.00 -6.79 -20.62
CA GLY A 480 -23.81 -7.97 -20.31
C GLY A 480 -22.98 -9.22 -19.98
N ASP A 481 -21.75 -9.31 -20.50
CA ASP A 481 -20.88 -10.51 -20.43
C ASP A 481 -19.50 -10.22 -19.78
N GLU A 482 -19.46 -9.48 -18.66
CA GLU A 482 -18.35 -9.68 -17.71
C GLU A 482 -18.67 -10.92 -16.88
N ASP A 483 -17.91 -12.00 -17.12
CA ASP A 483 -18.09 -13.33 -16.52
C ASP A 483 -18.37 -13.25 -15.01
N ASP A 484 -19.61 -13.59 -14.64
CA ASP A 484 -19.99 -13.95 -13.29
C ASP A 484 -19.19 -15.21 -12.91
N THR A 485 -17.95 -14.97 -12.45
CA THR A 485 -17.31 -15.90 -11.53
C THR A 485 -18.23 -15.98 -10.32
N GLU A 486 -19.03 -17.04 -10.32
CA GLU A 486 -20.00 -17.44 -9.31
C GLU A 486 -19.26 -17.68 -7.98
N ILE A 487 -18.89 -16.59 -7.31
CA ILE A 487 -18.98 -16.56 -5.86
C ILE A 487 -20.46 -16.70 -5.58
N THR A 488 -20.88 -17.96 -5.40
CA THR A 488 -22.14 -18.31 -4.78
C THR A 488 -22.34 -17.40 -3.58
N ILE A 489 -23.24 -16.43 -3.71
CA ILE A 489 -23.80 -15.76 -2.54
C ILE A 489 -24.46 -16.91 -1.78
N GLU A 490 -23.92 -17.27 -0.60
CA GLU A 490 -24.51 -18.36 0.18
C GLU A 490 -26.01 -18.08 0.31
N PRO A 491 -26.90 -18.98 -0.13
CA PRO A 491 -28.32 -18.66 -0.36
C PRO A 491 -29.13 -18.43 0.94
N ASN A 492 -28.44 -18.29 2.07
CA ASN A 492 -28.95 -18.00 3.40
C ASN A 492 -28.25 -16.75 4.00
N GLN A 493 -28.30 -15.62 3.29
CA GLN A 493 -28.11 -14.31 3.93
C GLN A 493 -29.27 -14.09 4.93
N GLY A 494 -29.05 -14.42 6.21
CA GLY A 494 -30.11 -14.61 7.19
C GLY A 494 -30.93 -13.34 7.46
N VAL A 495 -32.26 -13.48 7.51
CA VAL A 495 -33.18 -12.37 7.82
C VAL A 495 -32.94 -11.86 9.24
N GLY A 496 -32.11 -10.83 9.37
CA GLY A 496 -31.74 -10.21 10.64
C GLY A 496 -30.26 -9.82 10.74
N GLU A 497 -29.38 -10.46 9.97
CA GLU A 497 -27.94 -10.19 9.93
C GLU A 497 -27.61 -8.87 9.21
N ILE A 498 -26.45 -8.28 9.53
CA ILE A 498 -26.01 -6.97 8.99
C ILE A 498 -24.91 -7.19 7.96
N HIS A 499 -25.21 -6.93 6.70
CA HIS A 499 -24.31 -7.11 5.56
C HIS A 499 -23.79 -5.75 5.10
N ASN A 500 -22.56 -5.41 5.48
CA ASN A 500 -22.00 -4.07 5.25
C ASN A 500 -20.64 -4.06 4.52
N THR A 501 -20.33 -5.15 3.82
CA THR A 501 -19.13 -5.28 2.97
C THR A 501 -19.49 -4.93 1.51
N PRO A 502 -18.88 -3.88 0.92
CA PRO A 502 -19.08 -3.54 -0.49
C PRO A 502 -18.79 -4.73 -1.42
N GLY A 503 -19.65 -4.96 -2.40
CA GLY A 503 -19.52 -6.05 -3.36
C GLY A 503 -19.97 -7.44 -2.87
N GLN A 504 -20.44 -7.55 -1.63
CA GLN A 504 -20.97 -8.79 -1.03
C GLN A 504 -22.43 -8.67 -0.59
N ILE A 505 -23.10 -7.55 -0.88
CA ILE A 505 -24.50 -7.32 -0.53
C ILE A 505 -25.37 -7.74 -1.71
N ASP A 506 -26.33 -8.62 -1.46
CA ASP A 506 -27.42 -8.84 -2.42
C ASP A 506 -28.41 -7.65 -2.37
N TRP A 507 -28.26 -6.75 -3.33
CA TRP A 507 -29.11 -5.57 -3.49
C TRP A 507 -30.51 -5.87 -4.08
N HIS A 508 -30.81 -7.14 -4.41
CA HIS A 508 -32.15 -7.57 -4.84
C HIS A 508 -32.98 -8.09 -3.65
N ASN A 509 -32.35 -8.61 -2.59
CA ASN A 509 -33.03 -8.99 -1.36
C ASN A 509 -33.40 -7.76 -0.52
N GLY A 510 -34.58 -7.19 -0.78
CA GLY A 510 -35.11 -6.00 -0.09
C GLY A 510 -35.22 -6.10 1.45
N SER A 511 -35.24 -7.31 2.00
CA SER A 511 -35.32 -7.57 3.46
C SER A 511 -33.96 -7.55 4.16
N LEU A 512 -32.87 -7.65 3.41
CA LEU A 512 -31.50 -7.78 3.89
C LEU A 512 -31.03 -6.44 4.50
N ARG A 513 -30.44 -6.47 5.70
CA ARG A 513 -30.00 -5.25 6.40
C ARG A 513 -28.60 -4.84 5.98
N ILE A 514 -28.46 -3.60 5.51
CA ILE A 514 -27.15 -3.02 5.18
C ILE A 514 -26.49 -2.31 6.37
N SER A 515 -27.28 -2.06 7.43
CA SER A 515 -26.85 -1.42 8.68
C SER A 515 -27.68 -1.94 9.85
N LYS A 516 -27.54 -1.39 11.06
CA LYS A 516 -28.30 -1.84 12.23
C LYS A 516 -29.82 -1.68 12.05
N TYR A 517 -30.26 -0.65 11.32
CA TYR A 517 -31.68 -0.33 11.20
C TYR A 517 -32.22 -0.19 9.76
N PHE A 518 -31.36 -0.14 8.73
CA PHE A 518 -31.80 0.08 7.35
C PHE A 518 -31.61 -1.15 6.47
N THR A 519 -32.66 -1.52 5.73
CA THR A 519 -32.63 -2.59 4.73
C THR A 519 -32.29 -2.08 3.33
N VAL A 520 -31.88 -3.00 2.46
CA VAL A 520 -31.77 -2.81 1.01
C VAL A 520 -33.03 -2.12 0.47
N GLY A 521 -34.23 -2.62 0.79
CA GLY A 521 -35.49 -2.08 0.28
C GLY A 521 -35.84 -0.67 0.78
N GLU A 522 -35.47 -0.31 2.01
CA GLU A 522 -35.61 1.06 2.51
C GLU A 522 -34.68 2.02 1.75
N VAL A 523 -33.48 1.58 1.39
CA VAL A 523 -32.40 2.37 0.81
C VAL A 523 -32.55 2.53 -0.70
N THR A 524 -32.84 1.45 -1.42
CA THR A 524 -33.15 1.45 -2.86
C THR A 524 -34.59 1.86 -3.15
N LYS A 525 -35.43 2.07 -2.13
CA LYS A 525 -36.87 2.33 -2.27
C LYS A 525 -37.64 1.19 -2.97
N ASN A 526 -37.10 -0.03 -2.99
CA ASN A 526 -37.56 -1.15 -3.82
C ASN A 526 -37.61 -0.84 -5.33
N ASP A 527 -36.82 0.14 -5.78
CA ASP A 527 -36.67 0.52 -7.19
C ASP A 527 -35.32 -0.04 -7.68
N SER A 528 -35.35 -1.04 -8.56
CA SER A 528 -34.13 -1.67 -9.10
C SER A 528 -33.20 -0.67 -9.80
N ARG A 529 -33.76 0.42 -10.34
CA ARG A 529 -33.00 1.54 -10.93
C ARG A 529 -32.23 2.37 -9.89
N ARG A 530 -32.33 2.04 -8.60
CA ARG A 530 -31.59 2.65 -7.48
C ARG A 530 -30.63 1.66 -6.81
N ILE A 531 -30.42 0.48 -7.39
CA ILE A 531 -29.35 -0.44 -6.96
C ILE A 531 -27.99 0.18 -7.36
N PRO A 532 -27.02 0.29 -6.44
CA PRO A 532 -25.67 0.73 -6.80
C PRO A 532 -24.92 -0.36 -7.58
N LYS A 533 -24.02 0.04 -8.49
CA LYS A 533 -23.09 -0.92 -9.13
C LYS A 533 -22.30 -1.68 -8.05
N ARG A 534 -22.06 -2.97 -8.23
CA ARG A 534 -21.33 -3.83 -7.27
C ARG A 534 -19.94 -3.24 -6.99
N ASN A 535 -19.56 -3.12 -5.72
CA ASN A 535 -18.27 -2.56 -5.28
C ASN A 535 -18.00 -1.10 -5.75
N SER A 536 -19.04 -0.31 -6.04
CA SER A 536 -18.88 1.07 -6.51
C SER A 536 -18.60 2.08 -5.39
N ALA A 537 -18.26 3.32 -5.77
CA ALA A 537 -18.08 4.39 -4.78
C ALA A 537 -19.41 4.73 -4.09
N GLU A 538 -20.52 4.65 -4.82
CA GLU A 538 -21.89 4.89 -4.39
C GLU A 538 -22.32 3.85 -3.36
N GLU A 539 -22.04 2.56 -3.59
CA GLU A 539 -22.27 1.49 -2.62
C GLU A 539 -21.55 1.77 -1.28
N ARG A 540 -20.25 2.13 -1.34
CA ARG A 540 -19.47 2.52 -0.15
C ARG A 540 -20.04 3.76 0.55
N ASN A 541 -20.50 4.75 -0.21
CA ASN A 541 -21.08 5.98 0.32
C ASN A 541 -22.44 5.74 0.99
N ILE A 542 -23.28 4.88 0.41
CA ILE A 542 -24.55 4.43 1.00
C ILE A 542 -24.30 3.77 2.35
N LEU A 543 -23.36 2.83 2.42
CA LEU A 543 -23.00 2.14 3.67
C LEU A 543 -22.41 3.08 4.74
N ALA A 544 -21.64 4.09 4.32
CA ALA A 544 -21.13 5.11 5.24
C ALA A 544 -22.27 5.98 5.81
N LEU A 545 -23.21 6.43 4.96
CA LEU A 545 -24.35 7.21 5.41
C LEU A 545 -25.31 6.38 6.28
N ALA A 546 -25.49 5.09 6.00
CA ALA A 546 -26.33 4.21 6.80
C ALA A 546 -25.80 4.05 8.25
N LYS A 547 -24.48 3.98 8.42
CA LYS A 547 -23.83 3.99 9.74
C LYS A 547 -24.02 5.31 10.50
N GLU A 548 -24.18 6.44 9.80
CA GLU A 548 -24.53 7.70 10.45
C GLU A 548 -26.01 7.78 10.80
N LEU A 549 -26.92 7.41 9.87
CA LEU A 549 -28.36 7.38 10.13
C LEU A 549 -28.74 6.39 11.25
N ASP A 550 -27.99 5.29 11.41
CA ASP A 550 -28.16 4.36 12.54
C ASP A 550 -28.00 5.07 13.89
N LYS A 551 -27.03 5.99 14.01
CA LYS A 551 -26.81 6.78 15.22
C LYS A 551 -27.98 7.72 15.47
N ILE A 552 -28.50 8.37 14.42
CA ILE A 552 -29.67 9.24 14.52
C ILE A 552 -30.88 8.43 15.00
N ARG A 553 -31.14 7.25 14.43
CA ARG A 553 -32.29 6.40 14.81
C ARG A 553 -32.17 5.88 16.25
N ALA A 554 -30.96 5.57 16.70
CA ALA A 554 -30.70 5.16 18.08
C ALA A 554 -30.89 6.31 19.10
N ASP A 555 -30.43 7.51 18.77
CA ASP A 555 -30.40 8.70 19.65
C ASP A 555 -31.74 9.46 19.68
N TRP A 556 -32.48 9.44 18.57
CA TRP A 556 -33.82 10.04 18.45
C TRP A 556 -34.94 9.16 19.03
N GLY A 557 -34.73 7.83 19.10
CA GLY A 557 -35.68 6.90 19.71
C GLY A 557 -36.98 6.66 18.94
N SER A 558 -37.08 7.08 17.67
CA SER A 558 -38.19 6.70 16.77
C SER A 558 -37.68 6.19 15.43
N ALA A 559 -38.48 5.39 14.73
CA ALA A 559 -38.13 4.90 13.40
C ALA A 559 -37.94 6.07 12.42
N ILE A 560 -36.94 5.94 11.53
CA ILE A 560 -36.64 6.92 10.48
C ILE A 560 -36.97 6.27 9.14
N ARG A 561 -37.88 6.89 8.39
CA ARG A 561 -38.22 6.52 7.02
C ARG A 561 -37.31 7.27 6.05
N VAL A 562 -36.70 6.52 5.13
CA VAL A 562 -36.04 7.06 3.94
C VAL A 562 -37.10 7.41 2.90
N THR A 563 -37.13 8.65 2.41
CA THR A 563 -37.97 9.06 1.28
C THR A 563 -37.20 9.02 -0.04
N SER A 564 -35.92 9.38 -0.04
CA SER A 564 -34.98 9.17 -1.15
C SER A 564 -33.56 8.99 -0.62
N TRP A 565 -32.74 8.19 -1.31
CA TRP A 565 -31.32 8.00 -0.98
C TRP A 565 -30.50 8.06 -2.26
N TYR A 566 -29.86 6.98 -2.69
CA TYR A 566 -29.15 6.94 -3.95
C TYR A 566 -30.11 7.16 -5.13
N ARG A 567 -29.65 7.95 -6.10
CA ARG A 567 -30.33 8.24 -7.36
C ARG A 567 -29.30 8.22 -8.48
N PRO A 568 -29.18 7.13 -9.27
CA PRO A 568 -28.46 7.16 -10.54
C PRO A 568 -28.96 8.30 -11.45
N PRO A 569 -28.17 8.77 -12.44
CA PRO A 569 -28.49 9.95 -13.24
C PRO A 569 -29.91 9.93 -13.83
N ALA A 570 -30.35 8.80 -14.41
CA ALA A 570 -31.72 8.65 -14.94
C ALA A 570 -32.80 8.87 -13.87
N VAL A 571 -32.64 8.27 -12.67
CA VAL A 571 -33.57 8.45 -11.55
C VAL A 571 -33.53 9.86 -10.99
N ASN A 572 -32.34 10.48 -10.91
CA ASN A 572 -32.20 11.85 -10.44
C ASN A 572 -32.89 12.84 -11.39
N ASN A 573 -32.72 12.66 -12.71
CA ASN A 573 -33.38 13.48 -13.73
C ASN A 573 -34.91 13.29 -13.71
N ALA A 574 -35.38 12.04 -13.61
CA ALA A 574 -36.81 11.73 -13.56
C ALA A 574 -37.55 12.34 -12.36
N VAL A 575 -36.86 12.63 -11.24
CA VAL A 575 -37.44 13.32 -10.08
C VAL A 575 -37.12 14.82 -10.02
N GLY A 576 -36.59 15.41 -11.10
CA GLY A 576 -36.21 16.84 -11.14
C GLY A 576 -35.06 17.21 -10.19
N GLY A 577 -34.20 16.25 -9.86
CA GLY A 577 -33.06 16.45 -8.97
C GLY A 577 -31.95 17.30 -9.57
N ALA A 578 -31.29 18.12 -8.75
CA ALA A 578 -30.18 18.96 -9.20
C ALA A 578 -29.02 18.14 -9.82
N SER A 579 -28.35 18.71 -10.82
CA SER A 579 -27.24 18.07 -11.55
C SER A 579 -25.99 17.81 -10.71
N GLN A 580 -25.83 18.53 -9.59
CA GLN A 580 -24.73 18.36 -8.61
C GLN A 580 -25.22 17.73 -7.30
N SER A 581 -26.39 17.07 -7.32
CA SER A 581 -27.02 16.51 -6.13
C SER A 581 -26.20 15.38 -5.52
N GLN A 582 -26.05 15.38 -4.19
CA GLN A 582 -25.27 14.36 -3.48
C GLN A 582 -25.96 12.98 -3.42
N HIS A 583 -27.23 12.91 -3.84
CA HIS A 583 -27.93 11.66 -4.12
C HIS A 583 -27.31 10.89 -5.30
N LEU A 584 -26.68 11.58 -6.28
CA LEU A 584 -25.97 10.95 -7.41
C LEU A 584 -24.76 10.13 -6.97
N TYR A 585 -24.22 10.41 -5.78
CA TYR A 585 -23.03 9.74 -5.24
C TYR A 585 -23.36 8.80 -4.07
N GLY A 586 -24.64 8.60 -3.71
CA GLY A 586 -25.03 7.84 -2.53
C GLY A 586 -24.71 8.50 -1.19
N ARG A 587 -24.28 9.77 -1.20
CA ARG A 587 -23.83 10.56 -0.03
C ARG A 587 -24.92 11.42 0.60
N ALA A 588 -26.15 11.33 0.12
CA ALA A 588 -27.29 12.03 0.69
C ALA A 588 -28.53 11.16 0.83
N ALA A 589 -29.32 11.46 1.85
CA ALA A 589 -30.62 10.86 2.11
C ALA A 589 -31.62 11.95 2.54
N ASP A 590 -32.83 11.83 2.01
CA ASP A 590 -34.01 12.56 2.42
C ASP A 590 -34.75 11.66 3.43
N VAL A 591 -34.92 12.13 4.67
CA VAL A 591 -35.37 11.31 5.81
C VAL A 591 -36.51 11.95 6.59
N GLN A 592 -37.33 11.13 7.25
CA GLN A 592 -38.43 11.58 8.10
C GLN A 592 -38.58 10.67 9.33
N ALA A 593 -38.78 11.25 10.51
CA ALA A 593 -39.18 10.49 11.70
C ALA A 593 -40.65 10.02 11.60
N ILE A 594 -40.88 8.73 11.81
CA ILE A 594 -42.24 8.15 11.91
C ILE A 594 -42.83 8.45 13.29
N GLY A 595 -44.11 8.84 13.32
CA GLY A 595 -44.87 9.09 14.55
C GLY A 595 -44.41 10.33 15.35
N LYS A 596 -43.65 11.24 14.73
CA LYS A 596 -43.13 12.47 15.36
C LYS A 596 -43.32 13.67 14.43
N ASN A 597 -43.33 14.88 15.01
CA ASN A 597 -43.40 16.12 14.23
C ASN A 597 -42.11 16.32 13.42
N ILE A 598 -42.25 16.61 12.13
CA ILE A 598 -41.12 16.75 11.21
C ILE A 598 -40.29 18.02 11.45
N TYR A 599 -40.89 19.10 11.95
CA TYR A 599 -40.16 20.33 12.29
C TYR A 599 -39.29 20.15 13.54
N ASP A 600 -39.77 19.40 14.54
CA ASP A 600 -38.96 19.02 15.70
C ASP A 600 -37.79 18.11 15.29
N PHE A 601 -38.05 17.14 14.41
CA PHE A 601 -37.01 16.28 13.84
C PHE A 601 -35.98 17.10 13.03
N GLN A 602 -36.42 18.05 12.19
CA GLN A 602 -35.53 18.97 11.47
C GLN A 602 -34.67 19.81 12.42
N LYS A 603 -35.26 20.36 13.48
CA LYS A 603 -34.56 21.15 14.51
C LYS A 603 -33.55 20.31 15.30
N TYR A 604 -33.88 19.06 15.58
CA TYR A 604 -32.99 18.09 16.22
C TYR A 604 -31.82 17.69 15.31
N LEU A 605 -32.10 17.43 14.02
CA LEU A 605 -31.10 17.15 13.01
C LEU A 605 -30.16 18.36 12.81
N ASP A 606 -30.69 19.57 12.66
CA ASP A 606 -29.86 20.77 12.50
C ASP A 606 -28.89 20.98 13.67
N ARG A 607 -29.37 20.80 14.91
CA ARG A 607 -28.54 20.91 16.11
C ARG A 607 -27.37 19.92 16.11
N ASN A 608 -27.56 18.69 15.63
CA ASN A 608 -26.63 17.57 15.86
C ASN A 608 -25.92 17.03 14.61
N TRP A 609 -26.37 17.37 13.40
CA TRP A 609 -25.74 16.96 12.14
C TRP A 609 -24.64 17.95 11.73
N TYR A 610 -23.45 17.45 11.41
CA TYR A 610 -22.30 18.27 11.01
C TYR A 610 -21.98 18.18 9.52
N GLY A 611 -22.65 17.28 8.79
CA GLY A 611 -22.75 17.35 7.33
C GLY A 611 -23.52 18.59 6.86
N ARG A 612 -23.80 18.70 5.56
CA ARG A 612 -24.74 19.73 5.05
C ARG A 612 -26.17 19.25 5.32
N LEU A 613 -27.10 20.20 5.50
CA LEU A 613 -28.51 19.89 5.77
C LEU A 613 -29.43 20.84 5.00
N GLY A 614 -30.48 20.27 4.42
CA GLY A 614 -31.54 21.04 3.76
C GLY A 614 -32.83 21.04 4.57
N TYR A 615 -33.42 22.22 4.75
CA TYR A 615 -34.66 22.44 5.52
C TYR A 615 -35.92 22.02 4.74
N GLY A 616 -36.02 20.71 4.50
CA GLY A 616 -37.09 20.10 3.70
C GLY A 616 -38.44 19.92 4.39
N ALA A 617 -38.62 20.27 5.68
CA ALA A 617 -39.78 19.82 6.47
C ALA A 617 -41.14 20.14 5.83
N LYS A 618 -41.27 21.31 5.18
CA LYS A 618 -42.46 21.73 4.41
C LYS A 618 -42.77 20.84 3.18
N LYS A 619 -41.78 20.09 2.69
CA LYS A 619 -41.86 19.08 1.61
C LYS A 619 -41.93 17.64 2.15
N GLY A 620 -42.04 17.44 3.46
CA GLY A 620 -42.25 16.12 4.07
C GLY A 620 -40.98 15.29 4.33
N PHE A 621 -39.79 15.86 4.20
CA PHE A 621 -38.51 15.20 4.53
C PHE A 621 -37.51 16.19 5.15
N VAL A 622 -36.35 15.71 5.62
CA VAL A 622 -35.18 16.55 5.94
C VAL A 622 -34.00 15.99 5.15
N HIS A 623 -33.28 16.84 4.45
CA HIS A 623 -32.16 16.41 3.62
C HIS A 623 -30.86 16.40 4.42
N LEU A 624 -30.11 15.30 4.37
CA LEU A 624 -28.80 15.14 5.00
C LEU A 624 -27.78 14.73 3.93
N ASP A 625 -26.68 15.47 3.80
CA ASP A 625 -25.53 15.05 2.99
C ASP A 625 -24.20 15.05 3.76
N MET A 626 -23.31 14.14 3.33
CA MET A 626 -21.96 13.93 3.86
C MET A 626 -20.86 14.43 2.92
N GLN A 627 -21.13 15.40 2.02
CA GLN A 627 -20.15 15.88 1.04
C GLN A 627 -18.86 16.41 1.69
N ASN A 628 -18.99 17.05 2.85
CA ASN A 628 -17.87 17.57 3.64
C ASN A 628 -17.18 16.50 4.54
N GLY A 629 -17.57 15.23 4.43
CA GLY A 629 -17.03 14.11 5.22
C GLY A 629 -17.48 14.08 6.68
N LYS A 630 -18.53 14.81 7.06
CA LYS A 630 -19.06 14.87 8.43
C LYS A 630 -20.44 14.23 8.56
N GLY A 631 -20.78 13.78 9.77
CA GLY A 631 -22.02 13.08 10.06
C GLY A 631 -22.64 13.48 11.40
N TRP A 632 -23.11 12.48 12.17
CA TRP A 632 -23.77 12.69 13.44
C TRP A 632 -22.80 13.12 14.54
N LYS A 633 -23.11 14.21 15.24
CA LYS A 633 -22.37 14.78 16.39
C LYS A 633 -20.84 14.83 16.18
N SER A 634 -20.40 15.06 14.93
CA SER A 634 -18.97 15.24 14.59
C SER A 634 -18.45 16.60 15.10
N SER A 635 -17.13 16.84 15.04
CA SER A 635 -16.53 18.09 15.56
C SER A 635 -16.27 19.16 14.50
N GLY A 636 -16.01 20.40 14.95
CA GLY A 636 -15.68 21.57 14.11
C GLY A 636 -16.90 22.21 13.43
N ALA A 637 -16.69 23.05 12.42
CA ALA A 637 -17.79 23.74 11.73
C ALA A 637 -18.79 22.77 11.05
N LYS A 638 -20.08 23.10 11.10
CA LYS A 638 -21.16 22.37 10.39
C LYS A 638 -21.09 22.64 8.89
N GLY A 639 -21.61 21.72 8.08
CA GLY A 639 -21.81 21.95 6.64
C GLY A 639 -22.92 22.96 6.36
N LEU A 640 -22.98 23.46 5.12
CA LEU A 640 -23.97 24.42 4.65
C LEU A 640 -25.40 24.04 5.05
N ARG A 641 -26.19 25.06 5.41
CA ARG A 641 -27.64 24.99 5.59
C ARG A 641 -28.33 25.69 4.43
N PHE A 642 -29.40 25.10 3.93
CA PHE A 642 -30.14 25.66 2.79
C PHE A 642 -31.62 25.32 2.88
N ASP A 643 -32.47 26.22 2.40
CA ASP A 643 -33.90 25.98 2.28
C ASP A 643 -34.25 25.18 1.02
N TYR A 644 -35.37 24.46 1.08
CA TYR A 644 -35.86 23.57 0.02
C TYR A 644 -37.01 24.17 -0.79
#